data_AF-A0A839JVX0-F1
#
_entry.id   AF-A0A839JVX0-F1
#
_cell.length_a   1.000
_cell.length_b   1.000
_cell.length_c   1.000
_cell.angle_alpha   90.00
_cell.angle_beta   90.00
_cell.angle_gamma   90.00
#
_symmetry.space_group_name_H-M   'P 1'
#
loop_
_entity.id
_entity.type
_entity.pdbx_description
1 polymer ?
#
loop_
_entity_poly.entity_id
_entity_poly.type
_entity_poly.pdbx_seq_one_letter_code
_entity_poly.pdbx_strand_id
1 'polypeptide(L)'
;MIGRTDVKNNRNTITIILLFAILAAAAFLTAAELAVRVSAEELDWYDEKVIETFKQGGIKYFVTKKPKGTAPGEAYVGGCEDSVTKLVIKGRLKRDSNKKEYTVKGIVDGAFQYNQRITSLKITPGLRDIGANAFSGCVNLKKAELDGGITKIGKDAFWQCGKLEGIRLPSGLTYLGAGAFSQCVSITEIDLPKGVKRIYPNTFAGCDSVTKVKMHNAVTHIDEMAFYDCKKLEKLTLSKNLAYIGDAALCCCERLTAVELPFKLKTLGKSAFASCTALKNIVIPENVVSIGEACFRNCATLRSITMGNKVTKLESEFCYDCEALESIKLSSKLETIENSAFYGCKQLKTVDLPATLKSIGRHAFHRCEMLDGISLPKSLEKIEYGAFSNAGLSSITIPGKVKVIEGCAFDNNRRLEKVVIQEGTERIEEYCFANCIELSEIEFPSTVNYIGCGALDYTAWYKVFEDPYLSYENLETKFIDHVMVNDILVFISGYKLAYNEIDTSAGIMERSTYLLPKEELVIPENTRMIYSINCADRITKSGRVILNEGLEIIGKRAFYDSSALTELILPESVTEIGSEAFWNTGMKEISLPDGIQKIASDFFVSQDADSELIVRVRKNSRTHKELLKLMKSEEVAWKIKTY
;
A
#
# COMPACT_ATOMS: atom_id res chain seq x y z
N MET A 1 -17.71 13.26 -14.86
CA MET A 1 -17.99 14.04 -13.63
C MET A 1 -17.38 13.33 -12.43
N ILE A 2 -16.08 13.51 -12.19
CA ILE A 2 -15.44 13.29 -10.89
C ILE A 2 -14.53 14.49 -10.71
N GLY A 3 -14.76 15.24 -9.63
CA GLY A 3 -14.09 16.50 -9.32
C GLY A 3 -12.64 16.31 -8.89
N ARG A 4 -11.84 17.35 -9.16
CA ARG A 4 -10.44 17.49 -8.77
C ARG A 4 -10.25 17.29 -7.26
N THR A 5 -9.51 16.24 -6.89
CA THR A 5 -8.78 16.15 -5.61
C THR A 5 -7.43 15.48 -5.88
N ASP A 6 -6.42 15.90 -5.11
CA ASP A 6 -4.98 15.84 -5.39
C ASP A 6 -4.42 14.58 -6.05
N VAL A 7 -3.90 14.77 -7.26
CA VAL A 7 -3.25 13.77 -8.10
C VAL A 7 -1.73 13.92 -7.95
N LYS A 8 -1.13 13.35 -6.90
CA LYS A 8 0.33 13.07 -6.91
C LYS A 8 0.79 11.70 -6.45
N ASN A 9 0.02 10.91 -5.68
CA ASN A 9 0.50 9.59 -5.20
C ASN A 9 -0.31 8.35 -5.63
N ASN A 10 -1.26 8.48 -6.57
CA ASN A 10 -2.12 7.35 -6.98
C ASN A 10 -1.94 6.92 -8.46
N ARG A 11 -0.85 7.35 -9.11
CA ARG A 11 -0.63 7.07 -10.54
C ARG A 11 -0.50 5.57 -10.81
N ASN A 12 0.17 4.78 -9.97
CA ASN A 12 0.42 3.37 -10.31
C ASN A 12 -0.87 2.52 -10.26
N THR A 13 -1.76 2.71 -9.28
CA THR A 13 -3.01 1.94 -9.16
C THR A 13 -4.05 2.36 -10.19
N ILE A 14 -4.19 3.67 -10.44
CA ILE A 14 -5.09 4.19 -11.48
C ILE A 14 -4.58 3.83 -12.88
N THR A 15 -3.27 3.87 -13.12
CA THR A 15 -2.66 3.45 -14.39
C THR A 15 -2.80 1.94 -14.61
N ILE A 16 -2.72 1.09 -13.59
CA ILE A 16 -3.00 -0.35 -13.71
C ILE A 16 -4.48 -0.61 -14.04
N ILE A 17 -5.42 0.05 -13.33
CA ILE A 17 -6.87 -0.07 -13.60
C ILE A 17 -7.22 0.42 -15.02
N LEU A 18 -6.63 1.53 -15.46
CA LEU A 18 -6.79 2.03 -16.83
C LEU A 18 -6.09 1.13 -17.85
N LEU A 19 -4.92 0.56 -17.56
CA LEU A 19 -4.26 -0.39 -18.47
C LEU A 19 -5.10 -1.66 -18.66
N PHE A 20 -5.72 -2.19 -17.61
CA PHE A 20 -6.61 -3.36 -17.70
C PHE A 20 -7.92 -3.04 -18.43
N ALA A 21 -8.51 -1.87 -18.19
CA ALA A 21 -9.69 -1.42 -18.94
C ALA A 21 -9.37 -1.16 -20.42
N ILE A 22 -8.18 -0.61 -20.72
CA ILE A 22 -7.67 -0.38 -22.09
C ILE A 22 -7.28 -1.71 -22.75
N LEU A 23 -6.71 -2.68 -22.03
CA LEU A 23 -6.43 -4.04 -22.53
C LEU A 23 -7.73 -4.81 -22.80
N ALA A 24 -8.76 -4.65 -21.95
CA ALA A 24 -10.09 -5.21 -22.18
C ALA A 24 -10.79 -4.55 -23.38
N ALA A 25 -10.61 -3.25 -23.58
CA ALA A 25 -11.11 -2.51 -24.76
C ALA A 25 -10.29 -2.80 -26.04
N ALA A 26 -8.99 -3.07 -25.93
CA ALA A 26 -8.12 -3.45 -27.05
C ALA A 26 -8.36 -4.91 -27.49
N ALA A 27 -8.71 -5.80 -26.55
CA ALA A 27 -9.24 -7.13 -26.85
C ALA A 27 -10.57 -7.05 -27.62
N PHE A 28 -11.38 -6.01 -27.38
CA PHE A 28 -12.62 -5.74 -28.10
C PHE A 28 -12.40 -5.41 -29.59
N LEU A 29 -11.32 -4.70 -29.94
CA LEU A 29 -11.00 -4.37 -31.34
C LEU A 29 -10.29 -5.52 -32.08
N THR A 30 -9.46 -6.30 -31.40
CA THR A 30 -8.70 -7.39 -32.04
C THR A 30 -9.49 -8.69 -32.15
N ALA A 31 -10.42 -8.97 -31.23
CA ALA A 31 -11.25 -10.18 -31.27
C ALA A 31 -12.39 -10.12 -32.31
N ALA A 32 -12.89 -8.91 -32.62
CA ALA A 32 -13.86 -8.71 -33.69
C ALA A 32 -13.29 -9.08 -35.08
N GLU A 33 -11.97 -8.96 -35.27
CA GLU A 33 -11.27 -9.40 -36.49
C GLU A 33 -10.86 -10.89 -36.46
N LEU A 34 -10.78 -11.52 -35.27
CA LEU A 34 -10.41 -12.94 -35.13
C LEU A 34 -11.58 -13.92 -35.30
N ALA A 35 -12.83 -13.44 -35.30
CA ALA A 35 -14.06 -14.25 -35.31
C ALA A 35 -14.34 -15.04 -36.62
N VAL A 36 -13.39 -15.16 -37.54
CA VAL A 36 -13.62 -15.72 -38.90
C VAL A 36 -12.87 -17.04 -39.19
N ARG A 37 -12.02 -17.60 -38.31
CA ARG A 37 -11.33 -18.86 -38.63
C ARG A 37 -11.27 -19.86 -37.48
N VAL A 38 -12.37 -20.55 -37.20
CA VAL A 38 -12.31 -21.93 -36.71
C VAL A 38 -12.47 -22.84 -37.93
N SER A 39 -11.38 -23.00 -38.69
CA SER A 39 -11.29 -24.02 -39.75
C SER A 39 -11.35 -25.39 -39.10
N ALA A 40 -12.15 -26.27 -39.68
CA ALA A 40 -12.56 -27.57 -39.13
C ALA A 40 -11.45 -28.64 -39.12
N GLU A 41 -10.17 -28.26 -39.08
CA GLU A 41 -9.07 -29.21 -39.33
C GLU A 41 -8.29 -29.68 -38.12
N GLU A 42 -8.33 -29.02 -36.95
CA GLU A 42 -7.64 -29.55 -35.76
C GLU A 42 -8.50 -29.35 -34.50
N LEU A 43 -9.29 -30.38 -34.17
CA LEU A 43 -9.95 -30.53 -32.87
C LEU A 43 -8.93 -31.06 -31.85
N ASP A 44 -7.92 -30.27 -31.50
CA ASP A 44 -6.88 -30.64 -30.51
C ASP A 44 -7.42 -30.84 -29.07
N TRP A 45 -8.71 -30.61 -28.85
CA TRP A 45 -9.37 -30.69 -27.54
C TRP A 45 -9.95 -32.09 -27.21
N TYR A 46 -10.15 -32.93 -28.23
CA TYR A 46 -10.54 -34.33 -28.09
C TYR A 46 -9.62 -35.15 -29.01
N ASP A 47 -8.91 -36.15 -28.49
CA ASP A 47 -8.09 -37.12 -29.26
C ASP A 47 -8.90 -37.91 -30.34
N GLU A 48 -10.17 -37.55 -30.55
CA GLU A 48 -11.09 -38.17 -31.48
C GLU A 48 -11.12 -37.44 -32.83
N LYS A 49 -10.55 -38.09 -33.83
CA LYS A 49 -10.60 -37.64 -35.23
C LYS A 49 -12.05 -37.46 -35.69
N VAL A 50 -12.37 -36.27 -36.21
CA VAL A 50 -13.64 -36.06 -36.93
C VAL A 50 -13.65 -36.90 -38.20
N ILE A 51 -14.68 -37.74 -38.34
CA ILE A 51 -14.84 -38.65 -39.48
C ILE A 51 -15.95 -38.21 -40.43
N GLU A 52 -16.85 -37.34 -39.98
CA GLU A 52 -17.93 -36.79 -40.80
C GLU A 52 -18.45 -35.49 -40.18
N THR A 53 -18.93 -34.56 -41.00
CA THR A 53 -19.67 -33.37 -40.54
C THR A 53 -21.05 -33.35 -41.20
N PHE A 54 -22.07 -32.92 -40.48
CA PHE A 54 -23.38 -32.64 -41.07
C PHE A 54 -24.08 -31.47 -40.37
N LYS A 55 -25.15 -30.97 -40.99
CA LYS A 55 -26.02 -29.94 -40.42
C LYS A 55 -27.43 -30.47 -40.21
N GLN A 56 -28.08 -30.07 -39.12
CA GLN A 56 -29.50 -30.34 -38.89
C GLN A 56 -30.12 -29.25 -38.02
N GLY A 57 -31.24 -28.69 -38.48
CA GLY A 57 -31.90 -27.58 -37.78
C GLY A 57 -31.01 -26.33 -37.66
N GLY A 58 -30.16 -26.05 -38.66
CA GLY A 58 -29.21 -24.93 -38.65
C GLY A 58 -27.99 -25.13 -37.74
N ILE A 59 -27.84 -26.28 -37.06
CA ILE A 59 -26.71 -26.59 -36.17
C ILE A 59 -25.71 -27.49 -36.90
N LYS A 60 -24.42 -27.19 -36.78
CA LYS A 60 -23.30 -27.98 -37.31
C LYS A 60 -22.89 -29.05 -36.29
N TYR A 61 -22.78 -30.29 -36.74
CA TYR A 61 -22.37 -31.44 -35.94
C TYR A 61 -21.12 -32.11 -36.52
N PHE A 62 -20.14 -32.39 -35.66
CA PHE A 62 -18.94 -33.17 -35.95
C PHE A 62 -19.12 -34.60 -35.42
N VAL A 63 -19.03 -35.60 -36.28
CA VAL A 63 -19.13 -37.01 -35.91
C VAL A 63 -17.73 -37.55 -35.66
N THR A 64 -17.54 -38.23 -34.53
CA THR A 64 -16.28 -38.92 -34.16
C THR A 64 -16.42 -40.43 -34.21
N LYS A 65 -17.64 -40.96 -34.02
CA LYS A 65 -17.93 -42.41 -34.10
C LYS A 65 -19.19 -42.70 -34.89
N LYS A 66 -19.09 -43.58 -35.88
CA LYS A 66 -20.25 -44.05 -36.66
C LYS A 66 -21.11 -45.01 -35.82
N PRO A 67 -22.44 -44.98 -35.97
CA PRO A 67 -23.36 -45.95 -35.35
C PRO A 67 -23.03 -47.39 -35.76
N LYS A 68 -23.11 -48.35 -34.82
CA LYS A 68 -22.85 -49.78 -35.06
C LYS A 68 -23.99 -50.63 -34.48
N GLY A 69 -24.73 -51.32 -35.35
CA GLY A 69 -25.92 -52.07 -34.95
C GLY A 69 -26.99 -51.14 -34.35
N THR A 70 -27.45 -51.44 -33.14
CA THR A 70 -28.40 -50.61 -32.37
C THR A 70 -27.71 -49.52 -31.55
N ALA A 71 -26.37 -49.51 -31.48
CA ALA A 71 -25.64 -48.49 -30.72
C ALA A 71 -25.54 -47.17 -31.52
N PRO A 72 -25.94 -46.02 -30.91
CA PRO A 72 -25.85 -44.73 -31.58
C PRO A 72 -24.38 -44.34 -31.82
N GLY A 73 -24.16 -43.52 -32.85
CA GLY A 73 -22.87 -42.87 -33.09
C GLY A 73 -22.61 -41.75 -32.08
N GLU A 74 -21.45 -41.11 -32.19
CA GLU A 74 -21.04 -40.01 -31.31
C GLU A 74 -20.81 -38.74 -32.13
N ALA A 75 -21.33 -37.62 -31.63
CA ALA A 75 -21.24 -36.33 -32.29
C ALA A 75 -21.02 -35.18 -31.29
N TYR A 76 -20.48 -34.07 -31.79
CA TYR A 76 -20.22 -32.83 -31.06
C TYR A 76 -20.80 -31.64 -31.81
N VAL A 77 -21.22 -30.61 -31.07
CA VAL A 77 -21.75 -29.38 -31.67
C VAL A 77 -20.61 -28.44 -32.02
N GLY A 78 -20.58 -28.00 -33.28
CA GLY A 78 -19.54 -27.19 -33.89
C GLY A 78 -19.92 -25.76 -34.26
N GLY A 79 -21.15 -25.34 -33.92
CA GLY A 79 -21.69 -24.02 -34.22
C GLY A 79 -23.05 -24.05 -34.91
N CYS A 80 -23.52 -22.91 -35.39
CA CYS A 80 -24.80 -22.79 -36.10
C CYS A 80 -24.76 -21.73 -37.20
N GLU A 81 -25.79 -21.76 -38.04
CA GLU A 81 -26.06 -20.74 -39.05
C GLU A 81 -26.60 -19.45 -38.42
N ASP A 82 -26.40 -18.31 -39.10
CA ASP A 82 -26.81 -16.98 -38.62
C ASP A 82 -28.32 -16.82 -38.39
N SER A 83 -29.12 -17.67 -39.03
CA SER A 83 -30.58 -17.70 -38.86
C SER A 83 -31.01 -18.25 -37.48
N VAL A 84 -30.12 -18.93 -36.75
CA VAL A 84 -30.43 -19.54 -35.46
C VAL A 84 -30.36 -18.50 -34.34
N THR A 85 -31.53 -18.11 -33.84
CA THR A 85 -31.66 -17.19 -32.69
C THR A 85 -32.08 -17.88 -31.40
N LYS A 86 -32.74 -19.04 -31.50
CA LYS A 86 -33.12 -19.92 -30.38
C LYS A 86 -32.42 -21.28 -30.56
N LEU A 87 -31.36 -21.51 -29.78
CA LEU A 87 -30.51 -22.68 -29.93
C LEU A 87 -31.03 -23.83 -29.04
N VAL A 88 -31.44 -24.94 -29.68
CA VAL A 88 -31.88 -26.16 -29.00
C VAL A 88 -30.95 -27.31 -29.37
N ILE A 89 -30.09 -27.71 -28.44
CA ILE A 89 -29.15 -28.81 -28.61
C ILE A 89 -29.74 -30.06 -27.95
N LYS A 90 -29.99 -31.09 -28.75
CA LYS A 90 -30.50 -32.37 -28.25
C LYS A 90 -29.35 -33.31 -27.93
N GLY A 91 -29.31 -33.87 -26.72
CA GLY A 91 -28.32 -34.87 -26.32
C GLY A 91 -28.43 -36.21 -27.06
N ARG A 92 -29.59 -36.46 -27.70
CA ARG A 92 -29.77 -37.52 -28.69
C ARG A 92 -30.41 -36.95 -29.95
N LEU A 93 -29.88 -37.35 -31.09
CA LEU A 93 -30.27 -36.84 -32.40
C LEU A 93 -30.48 -38.02 -33.36
N LYS A 94 -31.63 -38.04 -34.05
CA LYS A 94 -31.85 -38.92 -35.20
C LYS A 94 -31.63 -38.10 -36.46
N ARG A 95 -30.65 -38.50 -37.27
CA ARG A 95 -30.29 -37.77 -38.48
C ARG A 95 -31.33 -37.97 -39.57
N ASP A 96 -31.81 -36.87 -40.15
CA ASP A 96 -32.97 -36.92 -41.06
C ASP A 96 -32.72 -37.73 -42.34
N SER A 97 -31.50 -37.64 -42.88
CA SER A 97 -31.13 -38.23 -44.17
C SER A 97 -30.96 -39.76 -44.15
N ASN A 98 -30.47 -40.33 -43.04
CA ASN A 98 -30.15 -41.76 -42.97
C ASN A 98 -30.82 -42.47 -41.79
N LYS A 99 -31.66 -41.75 -41.03
CA LYS A 99 -32.39 -42.23 -39.84
C LYS A 99 -31.48 -42.83 -38.76
N LYS A 100 -30.17 -42.61 -38.80
CA LYS A 100 -29.23 -43.10 -37.80
C LYS A 100 -29.25 -42.21 -36.56
N GLU A 101 -29.04 -42.83 -35.40
CA GLU A 101 -29.02 -42.14 -34.12
C GLU A 101 -27.60 -41.78 -33.68
N TYR A 102 -27.47 -40.62 -33.05
CA TYR A 102 -26.24 -40.08 -32.51
C TYR A 102 -26.48 -39.60 -31.07
N THR A 103 -25.54 -39.89 -30.19
CA THR A 103 -25.44 -39.25 -28.88
C THR A 103 -24.55 -38.02 -29.03
N VAL A 104 -25.05 -36.85 -28.65
CA VAL A 104 -24.28 -35.61 -28.68
C VAL A 104 -23.51 -35.50 -27.37
N LYS A 105 -22.18 -35.63 -27.43
CA LYS A 105 -21.31 -35.74 -26.25
C LYS A 105 -20.92 -34.40 -25.65
N GLY A 106 -20.78 -33.37 -26.47
CA GLY A 106 -20.47 -32.04 -25.99
C GLY A 106 -20.55 -30.95 -27.06
N ILE A 107 -20.22 -29.74 -26.65
CA ILE A 107 -20.02 -28.57 -27.50
C ILE A 107 -18.52 -28.35 -27.60
N VAL A 108 -17.98 -28.22 -28.80
CA VAL A 108 -16.54 -28.02 -29.00
C VAL A 108 -16.12 -26.61 -28.60
N ASP A 109 -14.82 -26.41 -28.48
CA ASP A 109 -14.25 -25.10 -28.17
C ASP A 109 -14.62 -24.06 -29.24
N GLY A 110 -15.00 -22.86 -28.79
CA GLY A 110 -15.34 -21.75 -29.65
C GLY A 110 -16.58 -21.93 -30.54
N ALA A 111 -17.39 -22.99 -30.36
CA ALA A 111 -18.50 -23.34 -31.27
C ALA A 111 -19.44 -22.17 -31.61
N PHE A 112 -19.72 -21.28 -30.66
CA PHE A 112 -20.58 -20.11 -30.81
C PHE A 112 -19.88 -18.82 -30.36
N GLN A 113 -18.54 -18.77 -30.41
CA GLN A 113 -17.80 -17.60 -29.99
C GLN A 113 -18.24 -16.35 -30.78
N TYR A 114 -18.44 -15.24 -30.08
CA TYR A 114 -18.91 -13.95 -30.59
C TYR A 114 -20.24 -13.99 -31.32
N ASN A 115 -21.05 -15.04 -31.14
CA ASN A 115 -22.34 -15.11 -31.80
C ASN A 115 -23.31 -14.03 -31.25
N GLN A 116 -23.61 -13.05 -32.10
CA GLN A 116 -24.47 -11.91 -31.75
C GLN A 116 -25.97 -12.19 -31.93
N ARG A 117 -26.36 -13.37 -32.42
CA ARG A 117 -27.73 -13.69 -32.82
C ARG A 117 -28.46 -14.60 -31.83
N ILE A 118 -27.74 -15.49 -31.15
CA ILE A 118 -28.33 -16.41 -30.18
C ILE A 118 -28.84 -15.61 -28.97
N THR A 119 -30.13 -15.79 -28.69
CA THR A 119 -30.82 -15.15 -27.56
C THR A 119 -31.21 -16.13 -26.46
N SER A 120 -31.30 -17.43 -26.78
CA SER A 120 -31.60 -18.48 -25.81
C SER A 120 -30.92 -19.79 -26.17
N LEU A 121 -30.51 -20.53 -25.14
CA LEU A 121 -29.90 -21.85 -25.20
C LEU A 121 -30.72 -22.84 -24.38
N LYS A 122 -31.05 -23.99 -24.97
CA LYS A 122 -31.61 -25.15 -24.28
C LYS A 122 -30.86 -26.42 -24.66
N ILE A 123 -30.30 -27.10 -23.67
CA ILE A 123 -29.63 -28.40 -23.83
C ILE A 123 -30.49 -29.49 -23.20
N THR A 124 -30.77 -30.58 -23.93
CA THR A 124 -31.51 -31.73 -23.40
C THR A 124 -30.56 -32.82 -22.88
N PRO A 125 -31.05 -33.78 -22.05
CA PRO A 125 -30.25 -34.89 -21.54
C PRO A 125 -29.38 -35.60 -22.58
N GLY A 126 -28.09 -35.74 -22.26
CA GLY A 126 -27.12 -36.54 -23.02
C GLY A 126 -25.74 -35.91 -23.21
N LEU A 127 -25.62 -34.58 -23.12
CA LEU A 127 -24.32 -33.89 -23.17
C LEU A 127 -23.55 -34.01 -21.86
N ARG A 128 -22.22 -34.09 -21.97
CA ARG A 128 -21.29 -34.11 -20.83
C ARG A 128 -20.50 -32.81 -20.69
N ASP A 129 -20.08 -32.22 -21.80
CA ASP A 129 -19.11 -31.11 -21.76
C ASP A 129 -19.52 -29.91 -22.61
N ILE A 130 -19.20 -28.72 -22.10
CA ILE A 130 -19.17 -27.46 -22.86
C ILE A 130 -17.70 -27.02 -22.98
N GLY A 131 -17.22 -26.88 -24.21
CA GLY A 131 -15.84 -26.48 -24.53
C GLY A 131 -15.47 -25.08 -24.06
N ALA A 132 -14.16 -24.80 -24.08
CA ALA A 132 -13.64 -23.47 -23.80
C ALA A 132 -14.16 -22.46 -24.84
N ASN A 133 -14.42 -21.23 -24.41
CA ASN A 133 -14.95 -20.16 -25.27
C ASN A 133 -16.25 -20.48 -26.02
N ALA A 134 -16.94 -21.60 -25.71
CA ALA A 134 -18.04 -22.11 -26.53
C ALA A 134 -19.15 -21.09 -26.81
N PHE A 135 -19.45 -20.21 -25.85
CA PHE A 135 -20.40 -19.09 -25.96
C PHE A 135 -19.76 -17.74 -25.58
N SER A 136 -18.43 -17.66 -25.55
CA SER A 136 -17.72 -16.41 -25.23
C SER A 136 -18.16 -15.30 -26.17
N GLY A 137 -18.51 -14.12 -25.65
CA GLY A 137 -18.96 -12.97 -26.44
C GLY A 137 -20.37 -13.09 -27.01
N CYS A 138 -21.19 -14.07 -26.58
CA CYS A 138 -22.61 -14.13 -26.91
C CYS A 138 -23.42 -13.05 -26.16
N VAL A 139 -23.18 -11.77 -26.44
CA VAL A 139 -23.71 -10.64 -25.64
C VAL A 139 -25.24 -10.53 -25.65
N ASN A 140 -25.92 -11.19 -26.59
CA ASN A 140 -27.38 -11.22 -26.69
C ASN A 140 -28.04 -12.46 -26.07
N LEU A 141 -27.27 -13.42 -25.56
CA LEU A 141 -27.79 -14.61 -24.88
C LEU A 141 -28.42 -14.21 -23.54
N LYS A 142 -29.75 -14.36 -23.43
CA LYS A 142 -30.52 -13.97 -22.23
C LYS A 142 -30.76 -15.12 -21.26
N LYS A 143 -30.93 -16.34 -21.80
CA LYS A 143 -31.35 -17.52 -21.02
C LYS A 143 -30.56 -18.75 -21.46
N ALA A 144 -29.98 -19.45 -20.49
CA ALA A 144 -29.34 -20.75 -20.70
C ALA A 144 -29.97 -21.82 -19.79
N GLU A 145 -30.64 -22.79 -20.40
CA GLU A 145 -31.13 -24.01 -19.75
C GLU A 145 -30.15 -25.14 -20.01
N LEU A 146 -29.29 -25.43 -19.03
CA LEU A 146 -28.31 -26.50 -19.10
C LEU A 146 -28.88 -27.82 -18.56
N ASP A 147 -28.55 -28.91 -19.23
CA ASP A 147 -28.93 -30.25 -18.80
C ASP A 147 -28.16 -30.70 -17.55
N GLY A 148 -28.80 -31.52 -16.70
CA GLY A 148 -28.21 -32.05 -15.47
C GLY A 148 -27.04 -33.02 -15.67
N GLY A 149 -26.90 -33.62 -16.86
CA GLY A 149 -25.84 -34.58 -17.21
C GLY A 149 -24.48 -33.94 -17.55
N ILE A 150 -24.44 -32.60 -17.70
CA ILE A 150 -23.22 -31.85 -17.97
C ILE A 150 -22.32 -31.88 -16.71
N THR A 151 -21.08 -32.30 -16.91
CA THR A 151 -20.06 -32.47 -15.86
C THR A 151 -18.94 -31.43 -15.93
N LYS A 152 -18.74 -30.80 -17.09
CA LYS A 152 -17.65 -29.83 -17.36
C LYS A 152 -18.15 -28.60 -18.13
N ILE A 153 -17.80 -27.41 -17.65
CA ILE A 153 -17.88 -26.15 -18.39
C ILE A 153 -16.46 -25.61 -18.54
N GLY A 154 -16.02 -25.38 -19.79
CA GLY A 154 -14.67 -24.97 -20.14
C GLY A 154 -14.29 -23.55 -19.72
N LYS A 155 -13.01 -23.22 -19.91
CA LYS A 155 -12.46 -21.88 -19.69
C LYS A 155 -13.20 -20.86 -20.55
N ASP A 156 -13.57 -19.71 -19.99
CA ASP A 156 -14.23 -18.60 -20.70
C ASP A 156 -15.53 -18.99 -21.45
N ALA A 157 -16.14 -20.14 -21.13
CA ALA A 157 -17.23 -20.71 -21.92
C ALA A 157 -18.43 -19.77 -22.11
N PHE A 158 -18.73 -18.90 -21.16
CA PHE A 158 -19.76 -17.86 -21.23
C PHE A 158 -19.20 -16.46 -20.96
N TRP A 159 -17.90 -16.24 -21.17
CA TRP A 159 -17.27 -14.94 -20.99
C TRP A 159 -18.03 -13.86 -21.77
N GLN A 160 -18.26 -12.69 -21.16
CA GLN A 160 -19.01 -11.56 -21.76
C GLN A 160 -20.41 -11.91 -22.30
N CYS A 161 -21.10 -12.91 -21.75
CA CYS A 161 -22.54 -13.09 -21.97
C CYS A 161 -23.35 -12.02 -21.20
N GLY A 162 -23.22 -10.76 -21.60
CA GLY A 162 -23.63 -9.61 -20.80
C GLY A 162 -25.12 -9.51 -20.49
N LYS A 163 -26.00 -10.09 -21.32
CA LYS A 163 -27.46 -10.13 -21.10
C LYS A 163 -27.96 -11.41 -20.42
N LEU A 164 -27.08 -12.31 -20.01
CA LEU A 164 -27.48 -13.56 -19.36
C LEU A 164 -28.01 -13.25 -17.96
N GLU A 165 -29.33 -13.25 -17.79
CA GLU A 165 -30.01 -12.85 -16.55
C GLU A 165 -29.95 -13.93 -15.46
N GLY A 166 -29.79 -15.20 -15.87
CA GLY A 166 -29.68 -16.32 -14.96
C GLY A 166 -29.26 -17.60 -15.65
N ILE A 167 -28.52 -18.42 -14.92
CA ILE A 167 -28.11 -19.75 -15.36
C ILE A 167 -28.34 -20.77 -14.24
N ARG A 168 -29.04 -21.85 -14.58
CA ARG A 168 -29.15 -23.01 -13.68
C ARG A 168 -27.98 -23.93 -13.96
N LEU A 169 -27.00 -23.93 -13.06
CA LEU A 169 -25.84 -24.79 -13.20
C LEU A 169 -26.25 -26.28 -13.01
N PRO A 170 -25.72 -27.19 -13.86
CA PRO A 170 -26.03 -28.62 -13.78
C PRO A 170 -25.69 -29.25 -12.43
N SER A 171 -26.57 -30.08 -11.88
CA SER A 171 -26.31 -30.75 -10.59
C SER A 171 -25.10 -31.69 -10.62
N GLY A 172 -24.76 -32.26 -11.79
CA GLY A 172 -23.59 -33.12 -12.02
C GLY A 172 -22.29 -32.37 -12.31
N LEU A 173 -22.29 -31.03 -12.30
CA LEU A 173 -21.11 -30.23 -12.62
C LEU A 173 -20.00 -30.46 -11.57
N THR A 174 -18.83 -30.86 -12.05
CA THR A 174 -17.63 -31.09 -11.23
C THR A 174 -16.49 -30.13 -11.56
N TYR A 175 -16.50 -29.59 -12.78
CA TYR A 175 -15.50 -28.64 -13.27
C TYR A 175 -16.15 -27.40 -13.88
N LEU A 176 -15.73 -26.24 -13.39
CA LEU A 176 -16.12 -24.94 -13.90
C LEU A 176 -14.86 -24.12 -14.19
N GLY A 177 -14.55 -23.90 -15.47
CA GLY A 177 -13.29 -23.32 -15.91
C GLY A 177 -13.04 -21.88 -15.42
N ALA A 178 -11.77 -21.48 -15.49
CA ALA A 178 -11.36 -20.09 -15.27
C ALA A 178 -12.13 -19.16 -16.22
N GLY A 179 -12.56 -18.00 -15.73
CA GLY A 179 -13.30 -16.99 -16.51
C GLY A 179 -14.64 -17.43 -17.10
N ALA A 180 -15.13 -18.63 -16.78
CA ALA A 180 -16.29 -19.24 -17.45
C ALA A 180 -17.55 -18.37 -17.48
N PHE A 181 -17.78 -17.52 -16.46
CA PHE A 181 -18.88 -16.56 -16.39
C PHE A 181 -18.38 -15.12 -16.15
N SER A 182 -17.12 -14.82 -16.46
CA SER A 182 -16.62 -13.46 -16.28
C SER A 182 -17.34 -12.48 -17.21
N GLN A 183 -17.62 -11.28 -16.71
CA GLN A 183 -18.35 -10.22 -17.42
C GLN A 183 -19.80 -10.60 -17.78
N CYS A 184 -20.38 -11.58 -17.09
CA CYS A 184 -21.82 -11.86 -17.13
C CYS A 184 -22.59 -10.85 -16.25
N VAL A 185 -22.57 -9.58 -16.65
CA VAL A 185 -23.01 -8.42 -15.83
C VAL A 185 -24.49 -8.45 -15.41
N SER A 186 -25.33 -9.29 -16.03
CA SER A 186 -26.77 -9.39 -15.75
C SER A 186 -27.16 -10.56 -14.81
N ILE A 187 -26.25 -11.47 -14.47
CA ILE A 187 -26.58 -12.57 -13.54
C ILE A 187 -26.85 -12.00 -12.16
N THR A 188 -27.95 -12.40 -11.52
CA THR A 188 -28.37 -11.85 -10.21
C THR A 188 -28.14 -12.81 -9.03
N GLU A 189 -28.17 -14.12 -9.28
CA GLU A 189 -27.92 -15.17 -8.28
C GLU A 189 -27.07 -16.29 -8.89
N ILE A 190 -26.13 -16.81 -8.12
CA ILE A 190 -25.33 -17.98 -8.46
C ILE A 190 -25.59 -19.08 -7.43
N ASP A 191 -26.03 -20.26 -7.89
CA ASP A 191 -26.12 -21.47 -7.08
C ASP A 191 -25.11 -22.50 -7.60
N LEU A 192 -24.01 -22.68 -6.84
CA LEU A 192 -22.95 -23.60 -7.25
C LEU A 192 -23.41 -25.06 -7.07
N PRO A 193 -23.15 -25.96 -8.01
CA PRO A 193 -23.49 -27.37 -7.81
C PRO A 193 -22.67 -28.04 -6.70
N LYS A 194 -23.25 -29.04 -6.03
CA LYS A 194 -22.61 -29.78 -4.92
C LYS A 194 -21.29 -30.49 -5.30
N GLY A 195 -21.08 -30.76 -6.59
CA GLY A 195 -19.88 -31.40 -7.12
C GLY A 195 -18.68 -30.45 -7.32
N VAL A 196 -18.89 -29.13 -7.28
CA VAL A 196 -17.83 -28.14 -7.53
C VAL A 196 -16.90 -28.06 -6.31
N LYS A 197 -15.61 -28.35 -6.52
CA LYS A 197 -14.58 -28.36 -5.47
C LYS A 197 -13.73 -27.09 -5.39
N ARG A 198 -13.68 -26.34 -6.48
CA ARG A 198 -12.80 -25.17 -6.65
C ARG A 198 -13.49 -24.16 -7.56
N ILE A 199 -13.35 -22.88 -7.23
CA ILE A 199 -13.71 -21.78 -8.10
C ILE A 199 -12.41 -21.25 -8.68
N TYR A 200 -12.25 -21.43 -9.99
CA TYR A 200 -11.01 -21.13 -10.70
C TYR A 200 -10.84 -19.61 -10.92
N PRO A 201 -9.66 -19.17 -11.38
CA PRO A 201 -9.39 -17.76 -11.53
C PRO A 201 -10.42 -17.06 -12.40
N ASN A 202 -10.82 -15.86 -12.00
CA ASN A 202 -11.78 -15.01 -12.73
C ASN A 202 -13.16 -15.61 -13.01
N THR A 203 -13.53 -16.80 -12.49
CA THR A 203 -14.75 -17.52 -12.92
C THR A 203 -16.02 -16.65 -12.92
N PHE A 204 -16.20 -15.75 -11.97
CA PHE A 204 -17.32 -14.80 -11.88
C PHE A 204 -16.87 -13.33 -11.81
N ALA A 205 -15.66 -13.00 -12.29
CA ALA A 205 -15.15 -11.63 -12.26
C ALA A 205 -16.02 -10.69 -13.12
N GLY A 206 -16.42 -9.53 -12.61
CA GLY A 206 -17.27 -8.56 -13.31
C GLY A 206 -18.74 -8.98 -13.42
N CYS A 207 -19.21 -9.90 -12.58
CA CYS A 207 -20.63 -10.21 -12.46
C CYS A 207 -21.35 -9.15 -11.60
N ASP A 208 -21.38 -7.90 -12.08
CA ASP A 208 -21.79 -6.70 -11.33
C ASP A 208 -23.21 -6.73 -10.75
N SER A 209 -24.11 -7.55 -11.31
CA SER A 209 -25.49 -7.68 -10.82
C SER A 209 -25.71 -8.80 -9.80
N VAL A 210 -24.71 -9.62 -9.50
CA VAL A 210 -24.86 -10.72 -8.55
C VAL A 210 -25.06 -10.15 -7.16
N THR A 211 -26.18 -10.50 -6.54
CA THR A 211 -26.51 -10.10 -5.16
C THR A 211 -26.25 -11.21 -4.15
N LYS A 212 -26.27 -12.46 -4.62
CA LYS A 212 -26.21 -13.65 -3.78
C LYS A 212 -25.46 -14.79 -4.46
N VAL A 213 -24.56 -15.41 -3.71
CA VAL A 213 -23.87 -16.65 -4.10
C VAL A 213 -24.13 -17.72 -3.05
N LYS A 214 -24.69 -18.86 -3.48
CA LYS A 214 -24.84 -20.06 -2.66
C LYS A 214 -23.67 -21.00 -2.93
N MET A 215 -22.76 -21.11 -1.97
CA MET A 215 -21.65 -22.06 -2.01
C MET A 215 -21.98 -23.32 -1.20
N HIS A 216 -21.68 -24.50 -1.75
CA HIS A 216 -21.83 -25.77 -1.04
C HIS A 216 -20.51 -26.23 -0.42
N ASN A 217 -20.61 -27.12 0.56
CA ASN A 217 -19.49 -27.56 1.41
C ASN A 217 -18.37 -28.34 0.70
N ALA A 218 -18.48 -28.63 -0.60
CA ALA A 218 -17.42 -29.29 -1.37
C ALA A 218 -16.32 -28.31 -1.81
N VAL A 219 -16.60 -27.00 -1.86
CA VAL A 219 -15.63 -26.00 -2.28
C VAL A 219 -14.53 -25.88 -1.23
N THR A 220 -13.28 -26.04 -1.66
CA THR A 220 -12.08 -25.95 -0.83
C THR A 220 -11.19 -24.77 -1.18
N HIS A 221 -11.35 -24.21 -2.39
CA HIS A 221 -10.52 -23.12 -2.92
C HIS A 221 -11.38 -22.12 -3.69
N ILE A 222 -11.16 -20.84 -3.41
CA ILE A 222 -11.58 -19.72 -4.25
C ILE A 222 -10.30 -19.07 -4.76
N ASP A 223 -10.07 -19.12 -6.07
CA ASP A 223 -8.83 -18.62 -6.66
C ASP A 223 -8.86 -17.13 -6.95
N GLU A 224 -7.73 -16.65 -7.48
CA GLU A 224 -7.49 -15.27 -7.88
C GLU A 224 -8.67 -14.67 -8.66
N MET A 225 -9.11 -13.49 -8.22
CA MET A 225 -10.16 -12.70 -8.87
C MET A 225 -11.49 -13.44 -9.11
N ALA A 226 -11.76 -14.57 -8.44
CA ALA A 226 -12.94 -15.39 -8.72
C ALA A 226 -14.28 -14.63 -8.66
N PHE A 227 -14.41 -13.65 -7.77
CA PHE A 227 -15.55 -12.73 -7.63
C PHE A 227 -15.11 -11.26 -7.68
N TYR A 228 -14.00 -10.97 -8.37
CA TYR A 228 -13.51 -9.60 -8.54
C TYR A 228 -14.61 -8.71 -9.16
N ASP A 229 -14.80 -7.51 -8.62
CA ASP A 229 -15.76 -6.52 -9.13
C ASP A 229 -17.23 -7.00 -9.13
N CYS A 230 -17.60 -7.98 -8.30
CA CYS A 230 -19.01 -8.30 -8.02
C CYS A 230 -19.67 -7.20 -7.16
N LYS A 231 -19.79 -5.99 -7.69
CA LYS A 231 -20.17 -4.75 -6.98
C LYS A 231 -21.47 -4.85 -6.17
N LYS A 232 -22.45 -5.63 -6.63
CA LYS A 232 -23.73 -5.82 -5.93
C LYS A 232 -23.79 -7.00 -4.96
N LEU A 233 -22.70 -7.74 -4.77
CA LEU A 233 -22.69 -8.92 -3.90
C LEU A 233 -22.88 -8.50 -2.45
N GLU A 234 -24.06 -8.77 -1.88
CA GLU A 234 -24.39 -8.42 -0.49
C GLU A 234 -24.18 -9.58 0.47
N LYS A 235 -24.48 -10.80 0.00
CA LYS A 235 -24.49 -12.03 0.82
C LYS A 235 -23.67 -13.12 0.15
N LEU A 236 -22.59 -13.51 0.81
CA LEU A 236 -21.75 -14.64 0.42
C LEU A 236 -21.64 -15.63 1.58
N THR A 237 -22.26 -16.80 1.42
CA THR A 237 -22.06 -17.92 2.34
C THR A 237 -20.91 -18.77 1.82
N LEU A 238 -19.87 -18.96 2.64
CA LEU A 238 -18.70 -19.75 2.28
C LEU A 238 -18.86 -21.23 2.66
N SER A 239 -18.10 -22.09 1.98
CA SER A 239 -18.00 -23.52 2.33
C SER A 239 -17.31 -23.71 3.68
N LYS A 240 -17.84 -24.58 4.54
CA LYS A 240 -17.17 -24.96 5.81
C LYS A 240 -15.82 -25.64 5.62
N ASN A 241 -15.53 -26.15 4.41
CA ASN A 241 -14.28 -26.82 4.06
C ASN A 241 -13.31 -25.93 3.28
N LEU A 242 -13.61 -24.64 3.13
CA LEU A 242 -12.74 -23.70 2.43
C LEU A 242 -11.40 -23.59 3.17
N ALA A 243 -10.31 -23.81 2.44
CA ALA A 243 -8.94 -23.74 2.93
C ALA A 243 -8.20 -22.50 2.39
N TYR A 244 -8.63 -21.95 1.26
CA TYR A 244 -7.91 -20.91 0.53
C TYR A 244 -8.86 -19.88 -0.11
N ILE A 245 -8.57 -18.59 0.11
CA ILE A 245 -9.11 -17.45 -0.65
C ILE A 245 -7.92 -16.76 -1.32
N GLY A 246 -7.91 -16.73 -2.65
CA GLY A 246 -6.81 -16.21 -3.46
C GLY A 246 -6.79 -14.70 -3.61
N ASP A 247 -5.80 -14.23 -4.36
CA ASP A 247 -5.52 -12.82 -4.57
C ASP A 247 -6.69 -12.11 -5.25
N ALA A 248 -7.08 -10.96 -4.71
CA ALA A 248 -8.20 -10.15 -5.19
C ALA A 248 -9.53 -10.91 -5.38
N ALA A 249 -9.69 -12.09 -4.75
CA ALA A 249 -10.81 -12.99 -4.99
C ALA A 249 -12.18 -12.35 -4.73
N LEU A 250 -12.27 -11.43 -3.76
CA LEU A 250 -13.47 -10.66 -3.40
C LEU A 250 -13.21 -9.15 -3.46
N CYS A 251 -12.16 -8.73 -4.16
CA CYS A 251 -11.82 -7.31 -4.31
C CYS A 251 -12.94 -6.58 -5.06
N CYS A 252 -13.23 -5.34 -4.65
CA CYS A 252 -14.30 -4.49 -5.19
C CYS A 252 -15.72 -5.10 -5.05
N CYS A 253 -15.94 -6.00 -4.10
CA CYS A 253 -17.29 -6.40 -3.66
C CYS A 253 -17.90 -5.31 -2.77
N GLU A 254 -18.18 -4.14 -3.34
CA GLU A 254 -18.52 -2.89 -2.62
C GLU A 254 -19.75 -3.00 -1.71
N ARG A 255 -20.71 -3.88 -2.02
CA ARG A 255 -21.91 -4.11 -1.19
C ARG A 255 -21.79 -5.27 -0.20
N LEU A 256 -20.65 -5.94 -0.10
CA LEU A 256 -20.47 -7.07 0.81
C LEU A 256 -20.41 -6.57 2.25
N THR A 257 -21.49 -6.79 3.01
CA THR A 257 -21.64 -6.24 4.37
C THR A 257 -20.98 -7.08 5.45
N ALA A 258 -20.93 -8.40 5.25
CA ALA A 258 -20.35 -9.37 6.17
C ALA A 258 -19.94 -10.64 5.42
N VAL A 259 -18.89 -11.30 5.92
CA VAL A 259 -18.47 -12.63 5.48
C VAL A 259 -18.04 -13.45 6.69
N GLU A 260 -18.59 -14.65 6.83
CA GLU A 260 -18.17 -15.60 7.86
C GLU A 260 -17.05 -16.48 7.32
N LEU A 261 -15.82 -16.22 7.75
CA LEU A 261 -14.65 -17.01 7.36
C LEU A 261 -14.66 -18.37 8.08
N PRO A 262 -14.53 -19.50 7.35
CA PRO A 262 -14.68 -20.82 7.94
C PRO A 262 -13.43 -21.28 8.70
N PHE A 263 -13.62 -22.12 9.73
CA PHE A 263 -12.53 -22.57 10.62
C PHE A 263 -11.36 -23.28 9.92
N LYS A 264 -11.57 -23.91 8.76
CA LYS A 264 -10.50 -24.61 8.02
C LYS A 264 -9.62 -23.69 7.17
N LEU A 265 -9.99 -22.43 7.04
CA LEU A 265 -9.26 -21.44 6.23
C LEU A 265 -7.82 -21.30 6.72
N LYS A 266 -6.87 -21.31 5.78
CA LYS A 266 -5.43 -21.21 6.05
C LYS A 266 -4.82 -19.92 5.52
N THR A 267 -5.32 -19.43 4.38
CA THR A 267 -4.72 -18.33 3.65
C THR A 267 -5.77 -17.36 3.14
N LEU A 268 -5.49 -16.07 3.31
CA LEU A 268 -6.13 -14.94 2.64
C LEU A 268 -5.10 -14.31 1.69
N GLY A 269 -5.41 -14.26 0.40
CA GLY A 269 -4.51 -13.73 -0.63
C GLY A 269 -4.35 -12.21 -0.61
N LYS A 270 -3.42 -11.71 -1.44
CA LYS A 270 -3.18 -10.27 -1.63
C LYS A 270 -4.46 -9.58 -2.07
N SER A 271 -4.82 -8.47 -1.41
CA SER A 271 -6.01 -7.68 -1.74
C SER A 271 -7.33 -8.47 -1.74
N ALA A 272 -7.42 -9.62 -1.05
CA ALA A 272 -8.57 -10.52 -1.13
C ALA A 272 -9.91 -9.83 -0.86
N PHE A 273 -9.95 -8.85 0.05
CA PHE A 273 -11.14 -8.05 0.39
C PHE A 273 -10.94 -6.55 0.13
N ALA A 274 -9.93 -6.16 -0.66
CA ALA A 274 -9.69 -4.74 -0.92
C ALA A 274 -10.92 -4.07 -1.55
N SER A 275 -11.20 -2.83 -1.15
CA SER A 275 -12.36 -2.04 -1.60
C SER A 275 -13.72 -2.70 -1.33
N CYS A 276 -13.83 -3.60 -0.34
CA CYS A 276 -15.13 -4.03 0.19
C CYS A 276 -15.70 -2.92 1.09
N THR A 277 -16.13 -1.82 0.48
CA THR A 277 -16.45 -0.56 1.17
C THR A 277 -17.62 -0.65 2.14
N ALA A 278 -18.52 -1.65 2.01
CA ALA A 278 -19.61 -1.91 2.96
C ALA A 278 -19.30 -2.93 4.07
N LEU A 279 -18.11 -3.56 4.07
CA LEU A 279 -17.75 -4.59 5.04
C LEU A 279 -17.54 -3.97 6.42
N LYS A 280 -18.36 -4.37 7.41
CA LYS A 280 -18.35 -3.73 8.74
C LYS A 280 -17.43 -4.40 9.76
N ASN A 281 -17.39 -5.72 9.77
CA ASN A 281 -16.62 -6.49 10.76
C ASN A 281 -16.09 -7.76 10.11
N ILE A 282 -14.93 -8.23 10.58
CA ILE A 282 -14.38 -9.50 10.14
C ILE A 282 -13.70 -10.26 11.28
N VAL A 283 -13.96 -11.56 11.32
CA VAL A 283 -13.33 -12.51 12.25
C VAL A 283 -12.45 -13.43 11.42
N ILE A 284 -11.14 -13.33 11.61
CA ILE A 284 -10.12 -14.15 10.97
C ILE A 284 -9.87 -15.38 11.86
N PRO A 285 -10.20 -16.61 11.40
CA PRO A 285 -10.17 -17.80 12.25
C PRO A 285 -8.77 -18.20 12.74
N GLU A 286 -8.71 -18.96 13.85
CA GLU A 286 -7.50 -19.48 14.50
C GLU A 286 -6.56 -20.32 13.62
N ASN A 287 -7.03 -20.77 12.45
CA ASN A 287 -6.24 -21.58 11.53
C ASN A 287 -5.61 -20.80 10.39
N VAL A 288 -5.93 -19.52 10.24
CA VAL A 288 -5.30 -18.65 9.24
C VAL A 288 -3.87 -18.39 9.68
N VAL A 289 -2.93 -18.71 8.79
CA VAL A 289 -1.48 -18.57 9.02
C VAL A 289 -0.92 -17.41 8.18
N SER A 290 -1.52 -17.13 7.02
CA SER A 290 -1.05 -16.11 6.09
C SER A 290 -2.18 -15.21 5.64
N ILE A 291 -1.90 -13.90 5.66
CA ILE A 291 -2.76 -12.84 5.15
C ILE A 291 -1.90 -11.99 4.21
N GLY A 292 -2.31 -11.86 2.95
CA GLY A 292 -1.57 -11.14 1.94
C GLY A 292 -1.60 -9.62 2.11
N GLU A 293 -0.66 -8.96 1.41
CA GLU A 293 -0.57 -7.51 1.26
C GLU A 293 -1.93 -6.89 0.91
N ALA A 294 -2.23 -5.71 1.46
CA ALA A 294 -3.44 -4.94 1.14
C ALA A 294 -4.77 -5.69 1.31
N CYS A 295 -4.83 -6.79 2.10
CA CYS A 295 -6.00 -7.67 2.19
C CYS A 295 -7.32 -6.92 2.46
N PHE A 296 -7.31 -5.89 3.31
CA PHE A 296 -8.47 -5.07 3.65
C PHE A 296 -8.34 -3.60 3.23
N ARG A 297 -7.42 -3.28 2.31
CA ARG A 297 -7.21 -1.91 1.81
C ARG A 297 -8.53 -1.26 1.37
N ASN A 298 -8.77 -0.01 1.74
CA ASN A 298 -9.97 0.77 1.41
C ASN A 298 -11.30 0.14 1.85
N CYS A 299 -11.32 -0.71 2.90
CA CYS A 299 -12.57 -1.14 3.52
C CYS A 299 -13.11 -0.01 4.42
N ALA A 300 -13.66 1.05 3.79
CA ALA A 300 -13.96 2.33 4.43
C ALA A 300 -14.97 2.25 5.61
N THR A 301 -15.80 1.21 5.70
CA THR A 301 -16.76 1.02 6.81
C THR A 301 -16.37 -0.09 7.78
N LEU A 302 -15.18 -0.68 7.63
CA LEU A 302 -14.69 -1.74 8.51
C LEU A 302 -14.37 -1.16 9.89
N ARG A 303 -15.13 -1.55 10.90
CA ARG A 303 -15.05 -1.06 12.29
C ARG A 303 -14.21 -1.94 13.20
N SER A 304 -14.24 -3.25 12.98
CA SER A 304 -13.48 -4.18 13.82
C SER A 304 -12.90 -5.36 13.06
N ILE A 305 -11.70 -5.76 13.49
CA ILE A 305 -11.03 -6.98 13.05
C ILE A 305 -10.67 -7.80 14.27
N THR A 306 -11.10 -9.06 14.30
CA THR A 306 -10.65 -10.04 15.29
C THR A 306 -9.76 -11.07 14.62
N MET A 307 -8.50 -11.18 15.03
CA MET A 307 -7.53 -12.11 14.46
C MET A 307 -7.28 -13.32 15.36
N GLY A 308 -7.14 -14.50 14.74
CA GLY A 308 -6.65 -15.72 15.41
C GLY A 308 -5.15 -15.68 15.72
N ASN A 309 -4.67 -16.62 16.53
CA ASN A 309 -3.33 -16.54 17.15
C ASN A 309 -2.17 -17.18 16.35
N LYS A 310 -2.33 -17.41 15.04
CA LYS A 310 -1.28 -18.03 14.20
C LYS A 310 -0.59 -17.08 13.24
N VAL A 311 -1.10 -15.86 13.05
CA VAL A 311 -0.50 -14.87 12.18
C VAL A 311 0.74 -14.28 12.86
N THR A 312 1.89 -14.32 12.18
CA THR A 312 3.16 -13.78 12.70
C THR A 312 3.54 -12.45 12.05
N LYS A 313 2.87 -12.07 10.96
CA LYS A 313 3.19 -10.88 10.19
C LYS A 313 1.92 -10.23 9.63
N LEU A 314 1.81 -8.91 9.76
CA LEU A 314 0.88 -8.11 8.96
C LEU A 314 1.64 -7.52 7.79
N GLU A 315 1.23 -7.88 6.57
CA GLU A 315 1.85 -7.40 5.33
C GLU A 315 1.53 -5.92 5.05
N SER A 316 2.28 -5.33 4.12
CA SER A 316 2.12 -3.92 3.76
C SER A 316 0.68 -3.59 3.35
N GLU A 317 0.24 -2.40 3.71
CA GLU A 317 -1.11 -1.87 3.40
C GLU A 317 -2.29 -2.72 3.92
N PHE A 318 -2.08 -3.66 4.86
CA PHE A 318 -3.09 -4.59 5.40
C PHE A 318 -4.50 -3.98 5.57
N CYS A 319 -4.59 -2.82 6.23
CA CYS A 319 -5.77 -2.00 6.47
C CYS A 319 -5.58 -0.53 6.01
N TYR A 320 -4.86 -0.32 4.91
CA TYR A 320 -4.65 1.02 4.35
C TYR A 320 -5.98 1.71 4.03
N ASP A 321 -6.17 2.94 4.51
CA ASP A 321 -7.39 3.76 4.41
C ASP A 321 -8.68 3.03 4.87
N CYS A 322 -8.57 2.18 5.88
CA CYS A 322 -9.72 1.71 6.67
C CYS A 322 -10.18 2.79 7.66
N GLU A 323 -10.70 3.91 7.15
CA GLU A 323 -10.94 5.12 7.95
C GLU A 323 -11.86 4.90 9.16
N ALA A 324 -12.82 3.97 9.08
CA ALA A 324 -13.77 3.66 10.16
C ALA A 324 -13.28 2.60 11.16
N LEU A 325 -12.04 2.10 11.06
CA LEU A 325 -11.54 1.04 11.94
C LEU A 325 -11.40 1.57 13.36
N GLU A 326 -12.21 1.07 14.29
CA GLU A 326 -12.24 1.51 15.70
C GLU A 326 -11.37 0.60 16.59
N SER A 327 -11.30 -0.69 16.29
CA SER A 327 -10.58 -1.68 17.10
C SER A 327 -10.01 -2.84 16.27
N ILE A 328 -8.87 -3.37 16.72
CA ILE A 328 -8.28 -4.59 16.17
C ILE A 328 -7.73 -5.46 17.30
N LYS A 329 -8.09 -6.75 17.29
CA LYS A 329 -7.45 -7.77 18.11
C LYS A 329 -6.39 -8.48 17.29
N LEU A 330 -5.12 -8.28 17.65
CA LEU A 330 -3.96 -8.87 16.98
C LEU A 330 -3.69 -10.30 17.46
N SER A 331 -2.94 -11.05 16.65
CA SER A 331 -2.40 -12.36 17.02
C SER A 331 -1.36 -12.22 18.13
N SER A 332 -1.41 -13.09 19.15
CA SER A 332 -0.40 -13.12 20.22
C SER A 332 1.00 -13.55 19.76
N LYS A 333 1.14 -14.02 18.51
CA LYS A 333 2.41 -14.41 17.88
C LYS A 333 2.92 -13.40 16.85
N LEU A 334 2.31 -12.23 16.74
CA LEU A 334 2.72 -11.23 15.75
C LEU A 334 4.12 -10.72 16.07
N GLU A 335 5.02 -10.80 15.09
CA GLU A 335 6.42 -10.34 15.18
C GLU A 335 6.66 -9.06 14.38
N THR A 336 5.89 -8.83 13.31
CA THR A 336 6.11 -7.70 12.39
C THR A 336 4.80 -7.07 11.92
N ILE A 337 4.77 -5.73 11.95
CA ILE A 337 3.81 -4.90 11.24
C ILE A 337 4.57 -4.18 10.12
N GLU A 338 4.25 -4.49 8.87
CA GLU A 338 4.92 -3.92 7.70
C GLU A 338 4.42 -2.51 7.33
N ASN A 339 5.02 -1.96 6.26
CA ASN A 339 4.81 -0.62 5.77
C ASN A 339 3.32 -0.29 5.54
N SER A 340 2.90 0.87 6.06
CA SER A 340 1.56 1.43 5.87
C SER A 340 0.41 0.49 6.26
N ALA A 341 0.63 -0.51 7.12
CA ALA A 341 -0.35 -1.53 7.48
C ALA A 341 -1.67 -0.96 8.03
N PHE A 342 -1.64 0.16 8.74
CA PHE A 342 -2.79 0.89 9.28
C PHE A 342 -2.81 2.36 8.84
N TYR A 343 -2.14 2.70 7.74
CA TYR A 343 -2.15 4.06 7.21
C TYR A 343 -3.59 4.56 7.05
N GLY A 344 -3.90 5.74 7.58
CA GLY A 344 -5.22 6.36 7.42
C GLY A 344 -6.35 5.69 8.20
N CYS A 345 -6.06 4.82 9.18
CA CYS A 345 -7.06 4.29 10.12
C CYS A 345 -7.48 5.36 11.16
N LYS A 346 -8.12 6.43 10.69
CA LYS A 346 -8.40 7.66 11.45
C LYS A 346 -9.16 7.43 12.75
N GLN A 347 -10.05 6.43 12.80
CA GLN A 347 -10.88 6.14 13.97
C GLN A 347 -10.26 5.14 14.96
N LEU A 348 -9.04 4.64 14.70
CA LEU A 348 -8.41 3.61 15.52
C LEU A 348 -7.92 4.24 16.83
N LYS A 349 -8.49 3.83 17.96
CA LYS A 349 -8.21 4.46 19.27
C LYS A 349 -7.13 3.77 20.08
N THR A 350 -7.17 2.44 20.07
CA THR A 350 -6.32 1.60 20.91
C THR A 350 -5.86 0.40 20.10
N VAL A 351 -4.60 -0.01 20.31
CA VAL A 351 -4.05 -1.23 19.70
C VAL A 351 -3.22 -1.96 20.74
N ASP A 352 -3.67 -3.15 21.13
CA ASP A 352 -2.92 -4.03 22.01
C ASP A 352 -1.81 -4.74 21.21
N LEU A 353 -0.62 -4.14 21.21
CA LEU A 353 0.56 -4.73 20.57
C LEU A 353 1.05 -5.95 21.38
N PRO A 354 1.27 -7.12 20.75
CA PRO A 354 1.69 -8.31 21.46
C PRO A 354 3.16 -8.24 21.89
N ALA A 355 3.48 -8.91 22.99
CA ALA A 355 4.83 -8.96 23.57
C ALA A 355 5.89 -9.67 22.68
N THR A 356 5.48 -10.23 21.54
CA THR A 356 6.36 -10.84 20.55
C THR A 356 6.79 -9.87 19.44
N LEU A 357 6.18 -8.69 19.35
CA LEU A 357 6.40 -7.74 18.26
C LEU A 357 7.82 -7.18 18.29
N LYS A 358 8.52 -7.26 17.15
CA LYS A 358 9.91 -6.84 16.97
C LYS A 358 10.04 -5.61 16.08
N SER A 359 9.15 -5.41 15.11
CA SER A 359 9.26 -4.30 14.16
C SER A 359 7.92 -3.67 13.78
N ILE A 360 7.96 -2.35 13.64
CA ILE A 360 6.88 -1.52 13.08
C ILE A 360 7.47 -0.74 11.89
N GLY A 361 6.95 -1.04 10.71
CA GLY A 361 7.44 -0.53 9.42
C GLY A 361 7.04 0.91 9.12
N ARG A 362 7.54 1.40 7.98
CA ARG A 362 7.37 2.79 7.52
C ARG A 362 5.89 3.16 7.44
N HIS A 363 5.53 4.30 8.01
CA HIS A 363 4.16 4.82 7.99
C HIS A 363 3.07 3.85 8.50
N ALA A 364 3.43 2.81 9.27
CA ALA A 364 2.51 1.75 9.69
C ALA A 364 1.23 2.28 10.35
N PHE A 365 1.31 3.31 11.19
CA PHE A 365 0.20 3.99 11.85
C PHE A 365 0.09 5.47 11.46
N HIS A 366 0.61 5.87 10.28
CA HIS A 366 0.50 7.25 9.82
C HIS A 366 -0.97 7.66 9.65
N ARG A 367 -1.35 8.87 10.09
CA ARG A 367 -2.75 9.37 10.07
C ARG A 367 -3.75 8.50 10.85
N CYS A 368 -3.30 7.77 11.86
CA CYS A 368 -4.20 7.17 12.85
C CYS A 368 -4.65 8.24 13.87
N GLU A 369 -5.34 9.29 13.45
CA GLU A 369 -5.54 10.55 14.20
C GLU A 369 -6.22 10.44 15.58
N MET A 370 -6.78 9.27 15.94
CA MET A 370 -7.38 8.98 17.24
C MET A 370 -6.57 8.00 18.11
N LEU A 371 -5.40 7.55 17.66
CA LEU A 371 -4.63 6.49 18.33
C LEU A 371 -3.89 7.05 19.55
N ASP A 372 -4.47 6.86 20.73
CA ASP A 372 -3.90 7.36 21.99
C ASP A 372 -3.56 6.21 22.97
N GLY A 373 -4.34 5.12 22.95
CA GLY A 373 -4.10 3.96 23.81
C GLY A 373 -3.20 2.92 23.14
N ILE A 374 -1.93 3.26 22.91
CA ILE A 374 -0.93 2.32 22.40
C ILE A 374 0.27 2.20 23.35
N SER A 375 0.66 0.96 23.63
CA SER A 375 1.85 0.64 24.43
C SER A 375 2.83 -0.16 23.60
N LEU A 376 4.06 0.35 23.48
CA LEU A 376 5.12 -0.34 22.74
C LEU A 376 5.72 -1.48 23.58
N PRO A 377 5.78 -2.72 23.07
CA PRO A 377 6.25 -3.85 23.85
C PRO A 377 7.78 -3.82 24.03
N LYS A 378 8.28 -4.34 25.16
CA LYS A 378 9.73 -4.40 25.47
C LYS A 378 10.57 -5.20 24.46
N SER A 379 9.92 -6.04 23.65
CA SER A 379 10.55 -6.81 22.57
C SER A 379 10.85 -5.99 21.32
N LEU A 380 10.27 -4.79 21.18
CA LEU A 380 10.35 -3.98 19.97
C LEU A 380 11.79 -3.51 19.72
N GLU A 381 12.30 -3.78 18.52
CA GLU A 381 13.67 -3.50 18.10
C GLU A 381 13.73 -2.38 17.05
N LYS A 382 12.66 -2.18 16.28
CA LYS A 382 12.62 -1.22 15.16
C LYS A 382 11.33 -0.40 15.13
N ILE A 383 11.49 0.91 14.99
CA ILE A 383 10.44 1.88 14.65
C ILE A 383 10.95 2.64 13.43
N GLU A 384 10.34 2.40 12.29
CA GLU A 384 10.80 2.95 11.01
C GLU A 384 10.17 4.32 10.68
N TYR A 385 10.67 4.94 9.61
CA TYR A 385 10.33 6.29 9.16
C TYR A 385 8.81 6.55 9.16
N GLY A 386 8.41 7.62 9.85
CA GLY A 386 7.02 8.07 9.89
C GLY A 386 6.02 7.07 10.49
N ALA A 387 6.46 6.02 11.21
CA ALA A 387 5.60 4.95 11.71
C ALA A 387 4.35 5.43 12.47
N PHE A 388 4.49 6.47 13.28
CA PHE A 388 3.43 7.10 14.09
C PHE A 388 3.23 8.58 13.75
N SER A 389 3.58 9.00 12.54
CA SER A 389 3.39 10.38 12.10
C SER A 389 1.89 10.72 12.03
N ASN A 390 1.47 11.80 12.70
CA ASN A 390 0.06 12.20 12.84
C ASN A 390 -0.85 11.07 13.38
N ALA A 391 -0.39 10.36 14.42
CA ALA A 391 -1.12 9.25 15.05
C ALA A 391 -1.97 9.67 16.27
N GLY A 392 -2.08 10.96 16.61
CA GLY A 392 -2.96 11.41 17.69
C GLY A 392 -2.54 11.05 19.13
N LEU A 393 -1.28 10.61 19.32
CA LEU A 393 -0.71 10.21 20.61
C LEU A 393 -0.70 11.38 21.62
N SER A 394 -1.01 11.11 22.89
CA SER A 394 -0.80 12.04 24.02
C SER A 394 0.48 11.76 24.82
N SER A 395 0.91 10.51 24.88
CA SER A 395 2.18 10.11 25.48
C SER A 395 2.73 8.86 24.83
N ILE A 396 4.05 8.65 24.91
CA ILE A 396 4.67 7.42 24.42
C ILE A 396 5.92 7.04 25.22
N THR A 397 6.09 5.74 25.47
CA THR A 397 7.33 5.17 26.02
C THR A 397 8.01 4.32 24.96
N ILE A 398 9.23 4.70 24.58
CA ILE A 398 10.05 4.01 23.58
C ILE A 398 10.95 3.00 24.30
N PRO A 399 10.85 1.68 23.98
CA PRO A 399 11.60 0.66 24.69
C PRO A 399 13.07 0.64 24.29
N GLY A 400 13.96 0.34 25.24
CA GLY A 400 15.41 0.48 25.09
C GLY A 400 16.07 -0.44 24.05
N LYS A 401 15.34 -1.42 23.53
CA LYS A 401 15.78 -2.25 22.39
C LYS A 401 15.69 -1.52 21.05
N VAL A 402 14.90 -0.44 20.97
CA VAL A 402 14.86 0.45 19.80
C VAL A 402 16.12 1.31 19.81
N LYS A 403 17.14 0.86 19.06
CA LYS A 403 18.44 1.55 18.97
C LYS A 403 18.37 2.88 18.24
N VAL A 404 17.56 2.93 17.19
CA VAL A 404 17.38 4.11 16.34
C VAL A 404 15.89 4.37 16.22
N ILE A 405 15.48 5.60 16.51
CA ILE A 405 14.14 6.10 16.19
C ILE A 405 14.27 6.85 14.86
N GLU A 406 13.73 6.29 13.79
CA GLU A 406 13.89 6.84 12.43
C GLU A 406 13.17 8.18 12.24
N GLY A 407 13.53 8.88 11.15
CA GLY A 407 13.05 10.23 10.90
C GLY A 407 11.53 10.32 10.79
N CYS A 408 10.98 11.45 11.22
CA CYS A 408 9.52 11.70 11.28
C CYS A 408 8.71 10.66 12.07
N ALA A 409 9.31 9.70 12.79
CA ALA A 409 8.60 8.55 13.35
C ALA A 409 7.40 8.94 14.21
N PHE A 410 7.47 10.07 14.92
CA PHE A 410 6.41 10.59 15.79
C PHE A 410 6.03 12.04 15.45
N ASP A 411 6.31 12.51 14.23
CA ASP A 411 6.03 13.91 13.89
C ASP A 411 4.51 14.21 13.86
N ASN A 412 4.15 15.48 13.95
CA ASN A 412 2.76 15.96 13.87
C ASN A 412 1.79 15.33 14.88
N ASN A 413 2.27 14.71 15.96
CA ASN A 413 1.42 14.31 17.07
C ASN A 413 1.11 15.54 17.92
N ARG A 414 0.15 16.34 17.48
CA ARG A 414 -0.15 17.66 18.06
C ARG A 414 -0.74 17.60 19.48
N ARG A 415 -1.03 16.42 20.01
CA ARG A 415 -1.48 16.21 21.40
C ARG A 415 -0.41 15.54 22.28
N LEU A 416 0.73 15.16 21.70
CA LEU A 416 1.77 14.45 22.41
C LEU A 416 2.37 15.39 23.43
N GLU A 417 2.20 15.12 24.72
CA GLU A 417 2.66 15.93 25.84
C GLU A 417 3.95 15.37 26.45
N LYS A 418 4.07 14.04 26.50
CA LYS A 418 5.18 13.34 27.17
C LYS A 418 5.79 12.23 26.33
N VAL A 419 7.13 12.21 26.24
CA VAL A 419 7.91 11.12 25.64
C VAL A 419 8.90 10.57 26.67
N VAL A 420 8.90 9.24 26.87
CA VAL A 420 9.91 8.56 27.69
C VAL A 420 10.75 7.67 26.80
N ILE A 421 12.06 7.88 26.75
CA ILE A 421 12.98 7.07 25.96
C ILE A 421 13.81 6.22 26.93
N GLN A 422 13.72 4.89 26.82
CA GLN A 422 14.40 3.98 27.74
C GLN A 422 15.88 3.78 27.40
N GLU A 423 16.65 3.41 28.43
CA GLU A 423 18.07 3.08 28.31
C GLU A 423 18.34 2.03 27.23
N GLY A 424 19.25 2.35 26.31
CA GLY A 424 19.61 1.51 25.18
C GLY A 424 19.32 2.15 23.83
N THR A 425 18.43 3.15 23.74
CA THR A 425 18.25 3.98 22.55
C THR A 425 19.47 4.88 22.35
N GLU A 426 20.04 4.87 21.15
CA GLU A 426 21.30 5.55 20.83
C GLU A 426 21.09 6.77 19.94
N ARG A 427 20.14 6.70 19.00
CA ARG A 427 19.94 7.71 17.96
C ARG A 427 18.48 8.10 17.80
N ILE A 428 18.23 9.41 17.71
CA ILE A 428 16.96 10.01 17.33
C ILE A 428 17.19 10.73 16.00
N GLU A 429 16.52 10.31 14.92
CA GLU A 429 16.76 10.83 13.58
C GLU A 429 15.95 12.12 13.29
N GLU A 430 16.17 12.70 12.10
CA GLU A 430 15.62 14.01 11.70
C GLU A 430 14.09 14.09 11.79
N TYR A 431 13.61 15.23 12.28
CA TYR A 431 12.18 15.55 12.44
C TYR A 431 11.36 14.55 13.27
N CYS A 432 12.00 13.67 14.05
CA CYS A 432 11.34 12.58 14.78
C CYS A 432 10.10 13.02 15.57
N PHE A 433 10.16 14.14 16.29
CA PHE A 433 9.05 14.71 17.07
C PHE A 433 8.65 16.10 16.57
N ALA A 434 8.99 16.45 15.32
CA ALA A 434 8.68 17.77 14.78
C ALA A 434 7.16 18.04 14.80
N ASN A 435 6.75 19.29 15.06
CA ASN A 435 5.35 19.71 15.12
C ASN A 435 4.49 19.02 16.20
N CYS A 436 5.11 18.39 17.21
CA CYS A 436 4.42 17.96 18.43
C CYS A 436 4.23 19.17 19.36
N ILE A 437 3.29 20.03 18.99
CA ILE A 437 3.15 21.39 19.57
C ILE A 437 2.85 21.44 21.07
N GLU A 438 2.39 20.33 21.67
CA GLU A 438 2.11 20.20 23.11
C GLU A 438 3.20 19.40 23.85
N LEU A 439 4.20 18.87 23.13
CA LEU A 439 5.22 18.00 23.72
C LEU A 439 6.06 18.84 24.65
N SER A 440 5.84 18.72 25.96
CA SER A 440 6.43 19.56 27.00
C SER A 440 7.41 18.80 27.89
N GLU A 441 7.39 17.46 27.85
CA GLU A 441 8.24 16.58 28.65
C GLU A 441 8.90 15.49 27.80
N ILE A 442 10.22 15.40 27.85
CA ILE A 442 11.00 14.32 27.24
C ILE A 442 12.03 13.80 28.24
N GLU A 443 11.99 12.50 28.52
CA GLU A 443 13.00 11.81 29.32
C GLU A 443 14.00 11.13 28.39
N PHE A 444 15.23 11.67 28.31
CA PHE A 444 16.32 11.11 27.53
C PHE A 444 17.18 10.16 28.38
N PRO A 445 17.60 9.00 27.85
CA PRO A 445 18.53 8.10 28.51
C PRO A 445 19.99 8.52 28.27
N SER A 446 20.90 7.97 29.07
CA SER A 446 22.34 8.28 28.95
C SER A 446 22.96 7.75 27.65
N THR A 447 22.33 6.74 27.03
CA THR A 447 22.78 6.15 25.76
C THR A 447 22.54 7.02 24.54
N VAL A 448 21.67 8.04 24.59
CA VAL A 448 21.41 8.91 23.42
C VAL A 448 22.67 9.73 23.12
N ASN A 449 23.27 9.45 21.97
CA ASN A 449 24.51 10.07 21.49
C ASN A 449 24.34 10.80 20.15
N TYR A 450 23.11 10.83 19.62
CA TYR A 450 22.77 11.51 18.38
C TYR A 450 21.31 11.98 18.38
N ILE A 451 21.09 13.26 18.04
CA ILE A 451 19.77 13.86 17.82
C ILE A 451 19.78 14.60 16.47
N GLY A 452 18.89 14.19 15.58
CA GLY A 452 18.81 14.65 14.19
C GLY A 452 18.18 16.03 14.00
N CYS A 453 18.25 16.51 12.76
CA CYS A 453 17.91 17.89 12.38
C CYS A 453 16.42 18.10 12.59
N GLY A 454 16.05 19.17 13.30
CA GLY A 454 14.66 19.48 13.60
C GLY A 454 13.90 18.38 14.34
N ALA A 455 14.59 17.43 14.98
CA ALA A 455 13.95 16.33 15.71
C ALA A 455 12.95 16.83 16.76
N LEU A 456 13.16 18.03 17.30
CA LEU A 456 12.33 18.66 18.31
C LEU A 456 11.73 20.00 17.83
N ASP A 457 11.78 20.29 16.53
CA ASP A 457 11.26 21.54 15.97
C ASP A 457 9.75 21.67 16.22
N TYR A 458 9.32 22.87 16.58
CA TYR A 458 7.94 23.25 16.85
C TYR A 458 7.30 22.42 17.99
N THR A 459 8.07 22.06 19.01
CA THR A 459 7.60 21.41 20.24
C THR A 459 7.42 22.40 21.40
N ALA A 460 6.65 22.02 22.43
CA ALA A 460 6.48 22.79 23.67
C ALA A 460 7.51 22.44 24.76
N TRP A 461 8.47 21.56 24.48
CA TRP A 461 9.38 20.91 25.45
C TRP A 461 10.28 21.90 26.17
N TYR A 462 10.13 23.15 25.74
CA TYR A 462 11.00 24.23 25.98
C TYR A 462 10.28 25.56 26.20
N LYS A 463 8.94 25.58 26.15
CA LYS A 463 8.16 26.78 26.48
C LYS A 463 8.16 27.10 27.98
N VAL A 464 8.82 26.30 28.82
CA VAL A 464 8.82 26.49 30.28
C VAL A 464 9.97 27.39 30.72
N PHE A 465 9.74 28.71 30.64
CA PHE A 465 10.30 29.70 31.57
C PHE A 465 9.42 30.96 31.54
N GLU A 466 8.12 30.83 31.85
CA GLU A 466 7.34 31.98 32.31
C GLU A 466 7.61 32.13 33.81
N ASP A 467 8.43 33.14 34.16
CA ASP A 467 8.34 33.74 35.48
C ASP A 467 7.10 34.66 35.47
N PRO A 468 6.04 34.36 36.22
CA PRO A 468 4.79 35.12 36.21
C PRO A 468 4.93 36.54 36.80
N TYR A 469 6.12 36.97 37.23
CA TYR A 469 6.38 38.29 37.81
C TYR A 469 7.24 39.23 36.95
N LEU A 470 7.60 38.86 35.72
CA LEU A 470 8.38 39.74 34.83
C LEU A 470 7.51 40.87 34.24
N SER A 471 7.83 42.12 34.60
CA SER A 471 7.28 43.32 33.98
C SER A 471 7.73 43.43 32.51
N TYR A 472 6.85 43.97 31.67
CA TYR A 472 7.01 44.12 30.21
C TYR A 472 8.29 44.84 29.74
N GLU A 473 9.04 45.49 30.63
CA GLU A 473 10.30 46.19 30.31
C GLU A 473 11.56 45.29 30.34
N ASN A 474 11.46 44.02 30.77
CA ASN A 474 12.62 43.12 30.93
C ASN A 474 12.63 41.90 29.98
N LEU A 475 11.94 41.98 28.83
CA LEU A 475 11.80 40.89 27.85
C LEU A 475 13.11 40.48 27.12
N GLU A 476 14.24 41.15 27.38
CA GLU A 476 15.52 40.82 26.73
C GLU A 476 16.20 39.54 27.26
N THR A 477 15.72 38.88 28.32
CA THR A 477 16.63 38.01 29.11
C THR A 477 16.33 36.51 29.26
N LYS A 478 15.32 35.90 28.62
CA LYS A 478 15.20 34.42 28.64
C LYS A 478 14.71 33.80 27.33
N PHE A 479 15.37 34.12 26.22
CA PHE A 479 15.38 33.24 25.06
C PHE A 479 16.42 32.17 25.30
N ILE A 480 15.98 31.00 25.76
CA ILE A 480 16.75 29.81 25.51
C ILE A 480 16.39 29.45 24.05
N ASP A 481 17.37 29.16 23.19
CA ASP A 481 17.25 28.77 21.77
C ASP A 481 17.88 27.39 21.48
N HIS A 482 18.51 26.81 22.49
CA HIS A 482 19.16 25.51 22.51
C HIS A 482 19.00 24.77 23.85
N VAL A 483 19.02 23.44 23.82
CA VAL A 483 19.05 22.58 25.00
C VAL A 483 20.27 21.66 24.93
N MET A 484 20.90 21.44 26.08
CA MET A 484 21.88 20.37 26.24
C MET A 484 21.16 19.06 26.58
N VAL A 485 21.30 18.06 25.71
CA VAL A 485 20.90 16.69 25.99
C VAL A 485 22.15 15.84 26.07
N ASN A 486 22.48 15.32 27.26
CA ASN A 486 23.78 14.74 27.53
C ASN A 486 24.91 15.73 27.14
N ASP A 487 25.76 15.37 26.18
CA ASP A 487 26.84 16.17 25.61
C ASP A 487 26.50 16.78 24.24
N ILE A 488 25.21 16.77 23.86
CA ILE A 488 24.70 17.23 22.56
C ILE A 488 23.99 18.57 22.73
N LEU A 489 24.44 19.58 21.98
CA LEU A 489 23.75 20.85 21.85
C LEU A 489 22.70 20.77 20.74
N VAL A 490 21.42 20.87 21.13
CA VAL A 490 20.26 20.78 20.24
C VAL A 490 19.58 22.14 20.15
N PHE A 491 19.51 22.73 18.96
CA PHE A 491 18.72 23.93 18.75
C PHE A 491 17.26 23.57 18.42
N ILE A 492 16.33 24.38 18.91
CA ILE A 492 14.89 24.12 18.77
C ILE A 492 14.25 25.29 18.00
N SER A 493 13.72 25.02 16.81
CA SER A 493 12.90 25.99 16.09
C SER A 493 11.50 26.06 16.71
N GLY A 494 10.90 27.23 16.86
CA GLY A 494 9.58 27.38 17.47
C GLY A 494 8.76 28.51 16.85
N TYR A 495 7.44 28.47 17.05
CA TYR A 495 6.52 29.56 16.73
C TYR A 495 6.67 30.69 17.75
N LYS A 496 6.89 31.92 17.29
CA LYS A 496 6.70 33.12 18.10
C LYS A 496 5.24 33.54 18.06
N LEU A 497 4.62 33.78 19.21
CA LEU A 497 3.47 34.67 19.33
C LEU A 497 4.03 36.07 19.61
N ALA A 498 4.33 36.84 18.55
CA ALA A 498 4.54 38.26 18.73
C ALA A 498 3.16 38.92 18.63
N TYR A 499 2.62 39.35 19.77
CA TYR A 499 1.53 40.33 19.75
C TYR A 499 2.17 41.67 19.43
N ASN A 500 2.21 42.04 18.15
CA ASN A 500 2.34 43.44 17.80
C ASN A 500 0.92 44.01 17.85
N GLU A 501 0.64 44.94 18.77
CA GLU A 501 -0.47 45.86 18.57
C GLU A 501 -0.16 46.67 17.30
N ILE A 502 -0.78 46.30 16.18
CA ILE A 502 -0.84 47.13 14.98
C ILE A 502 -2.29 47.50 14.78
N ASP A 503 -2.51 48.82 14.79
CA ASP A 503 -3.75 49.53 14.55
C ASP A 503 -4.56 48.90 13.40
N THR A 504 -5.78 48.51 13.73
CA THR A 504 -6.69 47.77 12.86
C THR A 504 -7.27 48.66 11.76
N SER A 505 -6.78 48.53 10.52
CA SER A 505 -7.55 48.97 9.34
C SER A 505 -7.38 48.15 8.06
N ALA A 506 -6.55 47.10 8.03
CA ALA A 506 -6.50 46.17 6.88
C ALA A 506 -6.22 44.74 7.36
N GLY A 507 -7.25 43.90 7.40
CA GLY A 507 -7.23 42.55 7.97
C GLY A 507 -6.40 41.53 7.20
N ILE A 508 -5.08 41.69 7.16
CA ILE A 508 -4.12 40.64 6.79
C ILE A 508 -3.10 40.54 7.93
N MET A 509 -3.24 39.52 8.78
CA MET A 509 -2.20 39.15 9.74
C MET A 509 -1.14 38.32 9.02
N GLU A 510 -0.04 38.94 8.64
CA GLU A 510 1.18 38.19 8.30
C GLU A 510 1.85 37.69 9.59
N ARG A 511 2.10 36.38 9.64
CA ARG A 511 2.82 35.72 10.73
C ARG A 511 4.31 35.72 10.40
N SER A 512 5.08 36.57 11.07
CA SER A 512 6.55 36.55 11.00
C SER A 512 7.16 36.28 12.37
N THR A 513 8.06 35.29 12.43
CA THR A 513 8.80 34.90 13.63
C THR A 513 10.09 35.70 13.74
N TYR A 514 10.27 36.48 14.81
CA TYR A 514 11.52 37.22 15.07
C TYR A 514 12.16 36.77 16.39
N LEU A 515 13.26 36.00 16.35
CA LEU A 515 14.16 35.97 17.52
C LEU A 515 15.00 37.25 17.53
N LEU A 516 15.28 37.79 18.72
CA LEU A 516 16.25 38.86 18.86
C LEU A 516 17.65 38.25 18.72
N PRO A 517 18.43 38.59 17.69
CA PRO A 517 19.75 38.02 17.49
C PRO A 517 20.71 38.43 18.63
N LYS A 518 21.47 37.48 19.18
CA LYS A 518 22.52 37.76 20.18
C LYS A 518 23.69 38.50 19.54
N GLU A 519 24.50 39.19 20.34
CA GLU A 519 25.76 39.77 19.86
C GLU A 519 26.81 38.69 19.55
N GLU A 520 26.91 37.62 20.35
CA GLU A 520 27.81 36.49 20.13
C GLU A 520 27.15 35.16 20.54
N LEU A 521 27.50 34.07 19.87
CA LEU A 521 27.08 32.70 20.24
C LEU A 521 28.28 31.95 20.82
N VAL A 522 28.20 31.58 22.10
CA VAL A 522 29.24 30.80 22.79
C VAL A 522 28.73 29.39 23.04
N ILE A 523 29.42 28.39 22.49
CA ILE A 523 29.08 26.98 22.67
C ILE A 523 29.56 26.51 24.06
N PRO A 524 28.70 25.86 24.87
CA PRO A 524 29.07 25.39 26.21
C PRO A 524 30.26 24.41 26.21
N GLU A 525 31.10 24.46 27.25
CA GLU A 525 32.34 23.66 27.37
C GLU A 525 32.15 22.14 27.30
N ASN A 526 31.00 21.62 27.76
CA ASN A 526 30.70 20.18 27.74
C ASN A 526 30.05 19.70 26.43
N THR A 527 30.04 20.52 25.38
CA THR A 527 29.39 20.19 24.11
C THR A 527 30.34 19.39 23.23
N ARG A 528 30.10 18.07 23.13
CA ARG A 528 30.81 17.18 22.20
C ARG A 528 30.30 17.30 20.77
N MET A 529 29.01 17.61 20.61
CA MET A 529 28.34 17.62 19.31
C MET A 529 27.38 18.80 19.17
N ILE A 530 27.45 19.50 18.03
CA ILE A 530 26.47 20.51 17.63
C ILE A 530 25.62 19.95 16.50
N TYR A 531 24.30 20.05 16.61
CA TYR A 531 23.39 19.63 15.54
C TYR A 531 22.34 20.68 15.20
N SER A 532 22.11 20.85 13.90
CA SER A 532 21.14 21.74 13.24
C SER A 532 20.83 23.04 13.97
N ILE A 533 21.42 24.14 13.48
CA ILE A 533 20.83 25.46 13.64
C ILE A 533 20.08 25.75 12.33
N ASN A 534 18.75 25.73 12.34
CA ASN A 534 17.98 26.20 11.18
C ASN A 534 18.03 27.74 11.21
N CYS A 535 19.09 28.28 10.62
CA CYS A 535 19.67 29.52 11.07
C CYS A 535 19.49 30.70 10.11
N ALA A 536 18.42 30.67 9.31
CA ALA A 536 18.10 31.72 8.37
C ALA A 536 18.01 33.14 9.00
N ASP A 537 17.96 33.27 10.34
CA ASP A 537 17.97 34.57 11.04
C ASP A 537 18.69 34.60 12.41
N ARG A 538 19.45 33.55 12.83
CA ARG A 538 19.57 33.23 14.28
C ARG A 538 20.97 33.13 14.90
N ILE A 539 22.09 33.21 14.18
CA ILE A 539 23.41 33.06 14.81
C ILE A 539 23.67 34.21 15.76
N THR A 540 23.83 35.39 15.18
CA THR A 540 24.14 36.62 15.89
C THR A 540 23.95 37.78 14.92
N LYS A 541 23.80 39.00 15.44
CA LYS A 541 23.87 40.21 14.60
C LYS A 541 25.28 40.43 14.03
N SER A 542 26.31 39.91 14.70
CA SER A 542 27.72 40.15 14.39
C SER A 542 28.38 39.07 13.52
N GLY A 543 27.76 37.90 13.37
CA GLY A 543 28.40 36.70 12.83
C GLY A 543 29.31 35.94 13.80
N ARG A 544 29.54 36.43 15.02
CA ARG A 544 30.55 35.87 15.94
C ARG A 544 30.09 34.59 16.64
N VAL A 545 30.81 33.49 16.41
CA VAL A 545 30.59 32.18 17.07
C VAL A 545 31.88 31.70 17.74
N ILE A 546 31.79 31.29 19.00
CA ILE A 546 32.90 30.75 19.79
C ILE A 546 32.62 29.27 20.08
N LEU A 547 33.43 28.39 19.51
CA LEU A 547 33.35 26.94 19.71
C LEU A 547 34.20 26.53 20.93
N ASN A 548 33.81 25.45 21.61
CA ASN A 548 34.60 24.89 22.71
C ASN A 548 35.67 23.91 22.19
N GLU A 549 36.80 23.78 22.90
CA GLU A 549 37.92 22.91 22.50
C GLU A 549 37.61 21.41 22.54
N GLY A 550 36.53 20.98 23.18
CA GLY A 550 36.07 19.58 23.24
C GLY A 550 35.08 19.19 22.14
N LEU A 551 34.76 20.10 21.20
CA LEU A 551 33.79 19.84 20.14
C LEU A 551 34.31 18.83 19.11
N GLU A 552 33.70 17.66 19.05
CA GLU A 552 34.11 16.59 18.13
C GLU A 552 33.33 16.59 16.81
N ILE A 553 32.05 16.98 16.82
CA ILE A 553 31.14 16.79 15.69
C ILE A 553 30.38 18.08 15.37
N ILE A 554 30.49 18.52 14.12
CA ILE A 554 29.65 19.55 13.50
C ILE A 554 28.64 18.84 12.60
N GLY A 555 27.38 18.78 13.04
CA GLY A 555 26.32 18.02 12.39
C GLY A 555 25.86 18.54 11.03
N LYS A 556 24.98 17.77 10.38
CA LYS A 556 24.27 18.19 9.16
C LYS A 556 23.53 19.51 9.44
N ARG A 557 23.68 20.50 8.54
CA ARG A 557 23.05 21.83 8.66
C ARG A 557 23.37 22.57 9.95
N ALA A 558 24.52 22.34 10.58
CA ALA A 558 24.87 22.98 11.85
C ALA A 558 24.84 24.51 11.79
N PHE A 559 25.33 25.13 10.72
CA PHE A 559 25.34 26.59 10.48
C PHE A 559 24.67 26.93 9.14
N TYR A 560 23.62 26.18 8.79
CA TYR A 560 22.89 26.35 7.53
C TYR A 560 22.24 27.73 7.44
N ASP A 561 22.37 28.37 6.28
CA ASP A 561 21.78 29.67 5.93
C ASP A 561 22.20 30.83 6.85
N SER A 562 23.40 30.74 7.43
CA SER A 562 23.91 31.72 8.38
C SER A 562 24.72 32.82 7.69
N SER A 563 24.06 33.66 6.91
CA SER A 563 24.71 34.69 6.07
C SER A 563 25.58 35.69 6.84
N ALA A 564 25.29 35.95 8.13
CA ALA A 564 26.11 36.83 8.98
C ALA A 564 27.45 36.19 9.41
N LEU A 565 27.57 34.87 9.41
CA LEU A 565 28.78 34.14 9.79
C LEU A 565 29.82 34.28 8.69
N THR A 566 30.79 35.17 8.87
CA THR A 566 31.86 35.46 7.87
C THR A 566 33.20 34.82 8.22
N GLU A 567 33.37 34.40 9.47
CA GLU A 567 34.54 33.68 9.97
C GLU A 567 34.13 32.65 11.02
N LEU A 568 34.83 31.51 11.05
CA LEU A 568 34.67 30.51 12.10
C LEU A 568 35.98 29.77 12.31
N ILE A 569 36.41 29.69 13.57
CA ILE A 569 37.60 28.93 13.96
C ILE A 569 37.15 27.57 14.49
N LEU A 570 37.56 26.50 13.80
CA LEU A 570 37.26 25.14 14.20
C LEU A 570 38.34 24.61 15.16
N PRO A 571 37.97 24.02 16.31
CA PRO A 571 38.94 23.44 17.24
C PRO A 571 39.54 22.14 16.67
N GLU A 572 40.76 21.79 17.09
CA GLU A 572 41.49 20.60 16.60
C GLU A 572 40.81 19.27 16.97
N SER A 573 39.89 19.29 17.93
CA SER A 573 39.06 18.16 18.34
C SER A 573 38.00 17.77 17.31
N VAL A 574 37.64 18.63 16.35
CA VAL A 574 36.60 18.31 15.36
C VAL A 574 37.08 17.17 14.45
N THR A 575 36.34 16.06 14.51
CA THR A 575 36.60 14.84 13.73
C THR A 575 35.55 14.58 12.65
N GLU A 576 34.36 15.16 12.76
CA GLU A 576 33.27 14.99 11.78
C GLU A 576 32.58 16.31 11.41
N ILE A 577 32.37 16.52 10.10
CA ILE A 577 31.57 17.64 9.56
C ILE A 577 30.48 17.10 8.61
N GLY A 578 29.23 17.38 8.93
CA GLY A 578 28.06 16.88 8.21
C GLY A 578 27.71 17.62 6.92
N SER A 579 26.74 17.08 6.19
CA SER A 579 26.21 17.66 4.94
C SER A 579 25.58 19.03 5.19
N GLU A 580 25.80 19.97 4.26
CA GLU A 580 25.29 21.34 4.32
C GLU A 580 25.63 22.10 5.62
N ALA A 581 26.67 21.67 6.36
CA ALA A 581 27.02 22.22 7.66
C ALA A 581 27.26 23.74 7.64
N PHE A 582 27.79 24.28 6.56
CA PHE A 582 28.05 25.71 6.35
C PHE A 582 27.42 26.21 5.04
N TRP A 583 26.29 25.61 4.64
CA TRP A 583 25.56 26.03 3.45
C TRP A 583 25.07 27.47 3.61
N ASN A 584 25.26 28.29 2.57
CA ASN A 584 24.86 29.69 2.48
C ASN A 584 25.27 30.55 3.70
N THR A 585 26.50 30.34 4.18
CA THR A 585 27.14 31.22 5.17
C THR A 585 27.77 32.44 4.49
N GLY A 586 28.11 33.47 5.26
CA GLY A 586 28.90 34.61 4.78
C GLY A 586 30.39 34.31 4.58
N MET A 587 30.84 33.11 4.97
CA MET A 587 32.23 32.67 4.84
C MET A 587 32.58 32.45 3.37
N LYS A 588 33.67 33.07 2.91
CA LYS A 588 34.31 32.75 1.62
C LYS A 588 35.43 31.73 1.77
N GLU A 589 35.93 31.58 2.99
CA GLU A 589 37.04 30.72 3.32
C GLU A 589 36.83 30.08 4.69
N ILE A 590 37.21 28.81 4.83
CA ILE A 590 37.21 28.11 6.12
C ILE A 590 38.52 27.31 6.29
N SER A 591 39.11 27.36 7.48
CA SER A 591 40.27 26.55 7.84
C SER A 591 39.82 25.32 8.61
N LEU A 592 40.22 24.14 8.14
CA LEU A 592 39.87 22.86 8.75
C LEU A 592 41.03 22.31 9.59
N PRO A 593 40.75 21.69 10.76
CA PRO A 593 41.75 21.06 11.61
C PRO A 593 42.40 19.85 10.94
N ASP A 594 43.53 19.37 11.46
CA ASP A 594 44.36 18.33 10.80
C ASP A 594 43.75 16.91 10.88
N GLY A 595 42.83 16.70 11.83
CA GLY A 595 42.36 15.39 12.30
C GLY A 595 41.00 14.89 11.77
N ILE A 596 40.35 15.60 10.84
CA ILE A 596 39.01 15.24 10.34
C ILE A 596 39.02 13.83 9.74
N GLN A 597 38.05 13.03 10.18
CA GLN A 597 37.87 11.62 9.82
C GLN A 597 36.74 11.43 8.82
N LYS A 598 35.69 12.24 8.94
CA LYS A 598 34.50 12.19 8.09
C LYS A 598 34.04 13.60 7.75
N ILE A 599 33.86 13.88 6.47
CA ILE A 599 33.38 15.16 5.97
C ILE A 599 32.49 14.94 4.77
N ALA A 600 31.33 15.60 4.73
CA ALA A 600 30.43 15.54 3.59
C ALA A 600 30.95 16.43 2.45
N SER A 601 30.71 16.08 1.19
CA SER A 601 31.16 16.85 0.02
C SER A 601 30.48 18.21 -0.10
N ASP A 602 29.21 18.28 0.30
CA ASP A 602 28.33 19.45 0.27
C ASP A 602 28.36 20.26 1.58
N PHE A 603 29.38 20.05 2.44
CA PHE A 603 29.46 20.73 3.73
C PHE A 603 29.60 22.25 3.63
N PHE A 604 30.20 22.78 2.56
CA PHE A 604 30.47 24.21 2.37
C PHE A 604 30.05 24.66 0.97
N VAL A 605 28.87 25.26 0.87
CA VAL A 605 28.19 25.59 -0.41
C VAL A 605 27.55 26.98 -0.27
N SER A 606 27.46 27.74 -1.35
CA SER A 606 26.79 29.06 -1.39
C SER A 606 25.55 28.99 -2.30
N GLN A 607 24.52 29.81 -2.05
CA GLN A 607 23.43 30.01 -3.02
C GLN A 607 23.90 30.79 -4.26
N ASP A 608 24.90 31.64 -4.10
CA ASP A 608 25.51 32.39 -5.20
C ASP A 608 26.44 31.48 -6.00
N ALA A 609 26.04 31.14 -7.22
CA ALA A 609 26.77 30.23 -8.11
C ALA A 609 28.14 30.78 -8.54
N ASP A 610 28.35 32.10 -8.44
CA ASP A 610 29.63 32.76 -8.78
C ASP A 610 30.58 32.87 -7.57
N SER A 611 30.16 32.45 -6.38
CA SER A 611 30.98 32.51 -5.16
C SER A 611 32.13 31.50 -5.20
N GLU A 612 33.36 31.99 -5.20
CA GLU A 612 34.55 31.14 -5.03
C GLU A 612 34.78 30.82 -3.54
N LEU A 613 34.49 29.56 -3.16
CA LEU A 613 34.67 29.07 -1.79
C LEU A 613 36.02 28.36 -1.62
N ILE A 614 36.77 28.74 -0.58
CA ILE A 614 38.12 28.22 -0.31
C ILE A 614 38.14 27.39 0.99
N VAL A 615 38.60 26.15 0.90
CA VAL A 615 38.89 25.29 2.04
C VAL A 615 40.39 25.28 2.29
N ARG A 616 40.82 25.81 3.43
CA ARG A 616 42.21 25.78 3.88
C ARG A 616 42.48 24.57 4.74
N VAL A 617 43.60 23.91 4.44
CA VAL A 617 44.03 22.71 5.15
C VAL A 617 45.54 22.58 5.10
N ARG A 618 46.16 22.07 6.16
CA ARG A 618 47.60 21.79 6.14
C ARG A 618 47.94 20.72 5.11
N LYS A 619 49.00 20.94 4.34
CA LYS A 619 49.47 19.94 3.37
C LYS A 619 49.80 18.62 4.07
N ASN A 620 49.34 17.52 3.48
CA ASN A 620 49.56 16.13 3.91
C ASN A 620 48.90 15.71 5.25
N SER A 621 48.06 16.56 5.86
CA SER A 621 47.25 16.16 7.02
C SER A 621 46.24 15.06 6.67
N ARG A 622 45.60 14.48 7.69
CA ARG A 622 44.54 13.49 7.47
C ARG A 622 43.37 14.13 6.72
N THR A 623 42.94 15.30 7.18
CA THR A 623 41.90 16.11 6.53
C THR A 623 42.20 16.38 5.06
N HIS A 624 43.44 16.76 4.73
CA HIS A 624 43.84 16.97 3.34
C HIS A 624 43.64 15.72 2.47
N LYS A 625 43.97 14.54 3.00
CA LYS A 625 43.76 13.27 2.29
C LYS A 625 42.28 12.94 2.11
N GLU A 626 41.43 13.21 3.10
CA GLU A 626 39.99 12.98 2.98
C GLU A 626 39.34 13.93 1.97
N LEU A 627 39.68 15.22 1.97
CA LEU A 627 39.21 16.18 0.96
C LEU A 627 39.60 15.76 -0.47
N LEU A 628 40.85 15.31 -0.66
CA LEU A 628 41.32 14.81 -1.96
C LEU A 628 40.59 13.55 -2.43
N LYS A 629 40.06 12.73 -1.51
CA LYS A 629 39.21 11.59 -1.89
C LYS A 629 37.84 12.09 -2.38
N LEU A 630 37.20 13.00 -1.64
CA LEU A 630 35.91 13.57 -2.03
C LEU A 630 35.95 14.23 -3.40
N MET A 631 36.97 15.05 -3.66
CA MET A 631 37.16 15.70 -4.96
C MET A 631 37.35 14.73 -6.14
N LYS A 632 37.72 13.47 -5.87
CA LYS A 632 37.84 12.43 -6.92
C LYS A 632 36.54 11.66 -7.14
N SER A 633 35.69 11.59 -6.13
CA SER A 633 34.46 10.80 -6.16
C SER A 633 33.21 11.63 -6.44
N GLU A 634 33.23 12.93 -6.15
CA GLU A 634 32.04 13.79 -6.14
C GLU A 634 32.36 15.19 -6.69
N GLU A 635 31.35 15.87 -7.22
CA GLU A 635 31.42 17.27 -7.62
C GLU A 635 31.31 18.15 -6.38
N VAL A 636 32.26 19.09 -6.20
CA VAL A 636 32.32 19.96 -5.01
C VAL A 636 32.26 21.43 -5.41
N ALA A 637 31.60 22.25 -4.58
CA ALA A 637 31.42 23.69 -4.81
C ALA A 637 32.60 24.55 -4.32
N TRP A 638 33.67 23.94 -3.83
CA TRP A 638 34.79 24.61 -3.15
C TRP A 638 36.14 24.15 -3.67
N LYS A 639 37.18 24.97 -3.48
CA LYS A 639 38.56 24.70 -3.87
C LYS A 639 39.46 24.53 -2.65
N ILE A 640 40.48 23.67 -2.76
CA ILE A 640 41.47 23.49 -1.69
C ILE A 640 42.62 24.50 -1.84
N LYS A 641 43.00 25.14 -0.74
CA LYS A 641 44.24 25.91 -0.62
C LYS A 641 45.08 25.37 0.55
N THR A 642 46.21 24.75 0.24
CA THR A 642 47.10 24.20 1.28
C THR A 642 48.05 25.25 1.84
N TYR A 643 48.34 25.15 3.13
CA TYR A 643 49.43 25.88 3.80
C TYR A 643 50.46 24.94 4.41
#